data_AF-A0A1P8WNU0-F1
#
_entry.id   AF-A0A1P8WNU0-F1
#
_cell.length_a   1.000
_cell.length_b   1.000
_cell.length_c   1.000
_cell.angle_alpha   90.00
_cell.angle_beta   90.00
_cell.angle_gamma   90.00
#
_symmetry.space_group_name_H-M   'P 1'
#
loop_
_entity.id
_entity.type
_entity.pdbx_description
1 polymer ?
#
loop_
_entity_poly.entity_id
_entity_poly.type
_entity_poly.pdbx_seq_one_letter_code
_entity_poly.pdbx_strand_id
1 'polypeptide(L)'
;MRHTFSLMYFVLCVAATTATGADQASGADITFRELRRFSIPEAHQAVAVDATSFYGIANHSIARYEKKTGNVLEKWSAPENSDIKHLNSGLVHEGRLYCANSNWPEKPLKNTVEIFNAETLQHSQSKPFAETAGAINWIERHHDAWWIVFAYYGEEDVHHTRLVRYDDDWNETGRWTFPDAVLNRFLPNSNSGGAFGPNGRLFVTGHDHAELYVLNVPADGGTLQHLTTVPAPIAGQGIAWDRSDIGTLFGIVRKTHEVVVMRQSHRNEYSALKQPVEWVRDEHNPVLPPRKGEFDATRCMNPWVVRDGDNYRLFYSGGGADGKQRLGVATAAVRDVVKWDRTGPLFETGNAGAFDAAWCVLPHAIKMNDDRWHLYYTGNAGRGSGLSAFPGMGLATSTDGTNWARHSEEPILEPSGEHGTPDAIGVAGGSVVRISQPDGSSQWRFYYTGCPTVGKAHELNQQKTICLATSDDGIHWTKLGAVMLRDPERNYEDIGVAGPVVHQEPDGSFRMWYSAIGTRHGYYSICYAESDDGIHWRRGVKSGDNLQLLPNGDGWEKQMVEYPSVIQEGDHLRLFYCGNGYGRTGIGTAVSKVPAQENQAAKVPERFQQAKDRTFKAFDSQQEQKWQGPYFFLQMADTQYGMFSGNKGFEKEAALAQQAVEHINRLRPKFAIVCGDLTNATPEQARYQAQVAQYHHDFSKVSADIPLVCVCGNHDIGNRPTPQSIAQYQQHFGDDYFAFWTGGVRNIVLNSSVLKDPTGAPGVLAAQEEWLKQQLHDAQNAKARHTLIFQHHPLFLEKEDEPDQYFNIPLERRTPLVNQLKEANVRAVFAGHYHRNAYGKAGEMEMITTGPVGKPFAKTVSGFRIVTVQESGIQHQYYGMDEVPEKVTLPDAPAVP
;
A
#
# COMPACT_ATOMS: atom_id res chain seq x y z
N MET A 1 -9.96 -8.47 65.80
CA MET A 1 -10.80 -9.67 65.61
C MET A 1 -11.30 -9.68 64.18
N ARG A 2 -11.26 -10.88 63.59
CA ARG A 2 -11.60 -11.29 62.22
C ARG A 2 -12.81 -10.57 61.61
N HIS A 3 -12.69 -10.13 60.35
CA HIS A 3 -13.75 -10.36 59.37
C HIS A 3 -13.15 -10.69 58.00
N THR A 4 -13.65 -11.81 57.50
CA THR A 4 -13.31 -12.64 56.35
C THR A 4 -13.67 -11.97 55.02
N PHE A 5 -12.71 -11.86 54.09
CA PHE A 5 -12.98 -11.65 52.67
C PHE A 5 -13.12 -13.00 51.98
N SER A 6 -14.25 -13.18 51.30
CA SER A 6 -14.57 -14.34 50.47
C SER A 6 -13.76 -14.27 49.18
N LEU A 7 -12.90 -15.27 48.96
CA LEU A 7 -12.08 -15.44 47.78
C LEU A 7 -12.94 -16.10 46.69
N MET A 8 -13.40 -15.33 45.71
CA MET A 8 -14.07 -15.86 44.52
C MET A 8 -13.01 -16.11 43.45
N TYR A 9 -12.69 -17.39 43.23
CA TYR A 9 -11.85 -17.88 42.16
C TYR A 9 -12.43 -17.47 40.79
N PHE A 10 -11.80 -16.51 40.12
CA PHE A 10 -11.89 -16.39 38.67
C PHE A 10 -10.75 -17.22 38.07
N VAL A 11 -11.11 -18.36 37.50
CA VAL A 11 -10.20 -19.18 36.70
C VAL A 11 -9.85 -18.38 35.45
N LEU A 12 -8.67 -17.73 35.46
CA LEU A 12 -8.03 -17.27 34.23
C LEU A 12 -7.62 -18.53 33.45
N CYS A 13 -8.44 -18.93 32.49
CA CYS A 13 -7.96 -19.75 31.39
C CYS A 13 -6.94 -18.92 30.61
N VAL A 14 -5.65 -19.08 30.95
CA VAL A 14 -4.55 -18.68 30.09
C VAL A 14 -4.60 -19.60 28.87
N ALA A 15 -5.35 -19.18 27.86
CA ALA A 15 -5.16 -19.72 26.53
C ALA A 15 -3.80 -19.21 26.08
N ALA A 16 -2.80 -20.09 26.09
CA ALA A 16 -1.55 -19.89 25.38
C ALA A 16 -1.88 -19.79 23.89
N THR A 17 -2.18 -18.59 23.41
CA THR A 17 -2.17 -18.28 21.99
C THR A 17 -0.71 -18.27 21.57
N THR A 18 -0.26 -19.41 21.04
CA THR A 18 0.93 -19.46 20.19
C THR A 18 0.75 -18.40 19.11
N ALA A 19 1.55 -17.34 19.18
CA ALA A 19 1.68 -16.34 18.14
C ALA A 19 2.32 -17.00 16.91
N THR A 20 1.52 -17.76 16.15
CA THR A 20 1.87 -18.24 14.82
C THR A 20 1.15 -17.33 13.84
N GLY A 21 1.86 -16.34 13.30
CA GLY A 21 1.31 -15.45 12.26
C GLY A 21 1.83 -14.03 12.20
N ALA A 22 2.78 -13.62 13.06
CA ALA A 22 3.50 -12.36 12.82
C ALA A 22 4.54 -12.60 11.72
N ASP A 23 4.17 -12.18 10.50
CA ASP A 23 5.02 -11.94 9.33
C ASP A 23 6.51 -12.12 9.61
N GLN A 24 7.06 -13.25 9.13
CA GLN A 24 8.49 -13.35 8.87
C GLN A 24 8.81 -12.32 7.79
N ALA A 25 9.12 -11.09 8.20
CA ALA A 25 9.89 -10.18 7.37
C ALA A 25 11.19 -10.92 7.04
N SER A 26 11.21 -11.58 5.88
CA SER A 26 12.37 -12.35 5.47
C SER A 26 13.53 -11.38 5.45
N GLY A 27 14.59 -11.65 6.21
CA GLY A 27 15.77 -10.79 6.13
C GLY A 27 16.45 -10.86 4.75
N ALA A 28 15.89 -11.61 3.79
CA ALA A 28 16.43 -11.82 2.45
C ALA A 28 16.62 -10.53 1.62
N ASP A 29 16.02 -9.41 2.03
CA ASP A 29 16.08 -8.15 1.30
C ASP A 29 17.00 -7.08 1.90
N ILE A 30 17.54 -7.26 3.11
CA ILE A 30 18.51 -6.31 3.70
C ILE A 30 19.79 -6.30 2.85
N THR A 31 20.28 -5.10 2.52
CA THR A 31 21.57 -4.91 1.85
C THR A 31 22.36 -3.79 2.52
N PHE A 32 23.67 -3.74 2.26
CA PHE A 32 24.53 -2.64 2.70
C PHE A 32 25.21 -2.00 1.50
N ARG A 33 25.05 -0.67 1.39
CA ARG A 33 25.76 0.15 0.40
C ARG A 33 26.97 0.80 1.05
N GLU A 34 28.16 0.56 0.51
CA GLU A 34 29.36 1.27 0.92
C GLU A 34 29.20 2.77 0.65
N LEU A 35 29.44 3.60 1.66
CA LEU A 35 29.47 5.05 1.54
C LEU A 35 30.91 5.54 1.40
N ARG A 36 31.80 5.08 2.28
CA ARG A 36 33.19 5.54 2.37
C ARG A 36 34.10 4.44 2.92
N ARG A 37 35.38 4.51 2.56
CA ARG A 37 36.43 3.61 3.03
C ARG A 37 37.65 4.42 3.43
N PHE A 38 38.22 4.10 4.59
CA PHE A 38 39.41 4.76 5.13
C PHE A 38 40.51 3.73 5.36
N SER A 39 41.75 4.04 4.99
CA SER A 39 42.91 3.24 5.39
C SER A 39 43.34 3.66 6.79
N ILE A 40 43.23 2.74 7.74
CA ILE A 40 43.36 2.96 9.18
C ILE A 40 44.25 1.85 9.75
N PRO A 41 45.51 2.13 10.13
CA PRO A 41 46.43 1.11 10.63
C PRO A 41 45.87 0.30 11.80
N GLU A 42 45.10 0.95 12.66
CA GLU A 42 44.46 0.33 13.82
C GLU A 42 43.19 -0.46 13.48
N ALA A 43 42.74 -0.54 12.22
CA ALA A 43 41.59 -1.37 11.81
C ALA A 43 41.95 -2.86 11.75
N HIS A 44 42.38 -3.39 12.89
CA HIS A 44 42.84 -4.77 13.03
C HIS A 44 41.92 -5.64 13.87
N GLN A 45 41.20 -5.08 14.86
CA GLN A 45 40.28 -5.80 15.73
C GLN A 45 38.84 -5.29 15.61
N ALA A 46 38.64 -3.99 15.69
CA ALA A 46 37.29 -3.43 15.68
C ALA A 46 37.26 -1.97 15.24
N VAL A 47 36.04 -1.47 15.16
CA VAL A 47 35.74 -0.04 15.03
C VAL A 47 34.68 0.34 16.07
N ALA A 48 34.77 1.56 16.60
CA ALA A 48 33.70 2.21 17.35
C ALA A 48 33.36 3.55 16.72
N VAL A 49 32.20 4.14 17.06
CA VAL A 49 31.76 5.41 16.47
C VAL A 49 30.93 6.22 17.46
N ASP A 50 31.11 7.54 17.44
CA ASP A 50 30.27 8.53 18.12
C ASP A 50 29.78 9.60 17.15
N ALA A 51 29.14 10.67 17.61
CA ALA A 51 28.59 11.72 16.75
C ALA A 51 29.60 12.39 15.80
N THR A 52 30.85 12.54 16.23
CA THR A 52 31.89 13.34 15.58
C THR A 52 33.06 12.52 15.07
N SER A 53 33.28 11.33 15.64
CA SER A 53 34.50 10.54 15.45
C SER A 53 34.20 9.05 15.24
N PHE A 54 35.14 8.36 14.61
CA PHE A 54 35.23 6.90 14.69
C PHE A 54 36.60 6.48 15.24
N TYR A 55 36.70 5.25 15.72
CA TYR A 55 37.84 4.74 16.47
C TYR A 55 38.32 3.45 15.82
N GLY A 56 39.54 3.43 15.30
CA GLY A 56 40.19 2.18 14.89
C GLY A 56 40.78 1.48 16.11
N ILE A 57 40.50 0.19 16.28
CA ILE A 57 40.90 -0.60 17.45
C ILE A 57 41.70 -1.81 16.99
N ALA A 58 42.92 -1.93 17.50
CA ALA A 58 43.81 -3.09 17.35
C ALA A 58 44.09 -3.74 18.71
N ASN A 59 44.85 -4.84 18.73
CA ASN A 59 45.13 -5.61 19.96
C ASN A 59 45.56 -4.75 21.16
N HIS A 60 46.45 -3.79 20.92
CA HIS A 60 47.10 -2.98 21.95
C HIS A 60 47.08 -1.48 21.64
N SER A 61 46.27 -1.02 20.68
CA SER A 61 46.24 0.39 20.31
C SER A 61 44.88 0.82 19.81
N ILE A 62 44.55 2.08 20.08
CA ILE A 62 43.32 2.73 19.65
C ILE A 62 43.71 4.07 19.00
N ALA A 63 43.09 4.41 17.88
CA ALA A 63 43.23 5.74 17.30
C ALA A 63 41.85 6.33 17.00
N ARG A 64 41.63 7.57 17.41
CA ARG A 64 40.41 8.35 17.17
C ARG A 64 40.59 9.19 15.91
N TYR A 65 39.58 9.19 15.06
CA TYR A 65 39.58 9.85 13.77
C TYR A 65 38.36 10.77 13.61
N GLU A 66 38.52 11.88 12.89
CA GLU A 66 37.40 12.73 12.50
C GLU A 66 36.52 12.01 11.46
N LYS A 67 35.21 11.92 11.72
CA LYS A 67 34.28 11.12 10.90
C LYS A 67 34.17 11.56 9.43
N LYS A 68 34.37 12.84 9.14
CA LYS A 68 34.26 13.37 7.78
C LYS A 68 35.50 13.09 6.94
N THR A 69 36.68 13.40 7.47
CA THR A 69 37.94 13.41 6.72
C THR A 69 38.77 12.14 6.92
N GLY A 70 38.57 11.41 8.03
CA GLY A 70 39.48 10.35 8.44
C GLY A 70 40.81 10.85 8.99
N ASN A 71 40.92 12.15 9.31
CA ASN A 71 42.11 12.70 9.95
C ASN A 71 42.24 12.17 11.38
N VAL A 72 43.46 11.79 11.78
CA VAL A 72 43.73 11.36 13.15
C VAL A 72 43.56 12.54 14.11
N LEU A 73 42.89 12.29 15.23
CA LEU A 73 42.67 13.26 16.30
C LEU A 73 43.47 12.88 17.54
N GLU A 74 43.49 11.60 17.92
CA GLU A 74 44.17 11.12 19.12
C GLU A 74 44.63 9.68 18.94
N LYS A 75 45.71 9.28 19.62
CA LYS A 75 46.22 7.90 19.60
C LYS A 75 46.58 7.42 21.00
N TRP A 76 46.29 6.15 21.24
CA TRP A 76 46.68 5.46 22.45
C TRP A 76 47.31 4.10 22.12
N SER A 77 48.29 3.70 22.91
CA SER A 77 48.89 2.37 22.86
C SER A 77 49.10 1.85 24.28
N ALA A 78 48.90 0.55 24.47
CA ALA A 78 49.06 -0.09 25.76
C ALA A 78 50.51 0.04 26.25
N PRO A 79 50.72 0.34 27.55
CA PRO A 79 52.06 0.30 28.15
C PRO A 79 52.69 -1.10 28.02
N GLU A 80 54.03 -1.17 27.97
CA GLU A 80 54.77 -2.44 27.75
C GLU A 80 54.39 -3.58 28.71
N ASN A 81 53.97 -3.27 29.94
CA ASN A 81 53.60 -4.25 30.97
C ASN A 81 52.08 -4.32 31.23
N SER A 82 51.27 -3.92 30.26
CA SER A 82 49.81 -3.92 30.40
C SER A 82 49.21 -5.35 30.34
N ASP A 83 48.14 -5.55 31.11
CA ASP A 83 47.27 -6.73 31.04
C ASP A 83 46.33 -6.70 29.81
N ILE A 84 46.31 -5.60 29.06
CA ILE A 84 45.55 -5.47 27.81
C ILE A 84 46.27 -6.24 26.70
N LYS A 85 45.66 -7.35 26.25
CA LYS A 85 46.23 -8.26 25.25
C LYS A 85 45.49 -8.21 23.92
N HIS A 86 44.16 -8.26 23.95
CA HIS A 86 43.34 -8.27 22.75
C HIS A 86 42.09 -7.41 22.97
N LEU A 87 42.16 -6.12 22.60
CA LEU A 87 40.97 -5.28 22.49
C LEU A 87 40.13 -5.76 21.29
N ASN A 88 39.06 -6.49 21.55
CA ASN A 88 38.27 -7.22 20.55
C ASN A 88 37.10 -6.40 19.97
N SER A 89 36.66 -5.34 20.65
CA SER A 89 35.52 -4.49 20.23
C SER A 89 35.61 -3.08 20.81
N GLY A 90 34.70 -2.19 20.39
CA GLY A 90 34.51 -0.90 21.03
C GLY A 90 33.08 -0.37 20.91
N LEU A 91 32.56 0.20 21.99
CA LEU A 91 31.30 0.95 22.04
C LEU A 91 31.55 2.33 22.66
N VAL A 92 31.10 3.40 21.99
CA VAL A 92 31.03 4.71 22.63
C VAL A 92 29.66 4.92 23.26
N HIS A 93 29.64 5.12 24.58
CA HIS A 93 28.43 5.40 25.34
C HIS A 93 28.74 6.44 26.43
N GLU A 94 27.92 7.49 26.51
CA GLU A 94 28.06 8.57 27.50
C GLU A 94 29.48 9.18 27.60
N GLY A 95 30.13 9.41 26.45
CA GLY A 95 31.47 10.00 26.39
C GLY A 95 32.61 9.07 26.82
N ARG A 96 32.33 7.78 27.01
CA ARG A 96 33.32 6.74 27.31
C ARG A 96 33.37 5.72 26.18
N LEU A 97 34.56 5.21 25.90
CA LEU A 97 34.80 4.11 24.98
C LEU A 97 35.01 2.83 25.80
N TYR A 98 34.11 1.87 25.64
CA TYR A 98 34.13 0.56 26.29
C TYR A 98 34.69 -0.47 25.31
N CYS A 99 35.81 -1.11 25.65
CA CYS A 99 36.44 -2.11 24.80
C CYS A 99 36.47 -3.47 25.50
N ALA A 100 35.92 -4.51 24.87
CA ALA A 100 36.10 -5.88 25.35
C ALA A 100 37.58 -6.30 25.21
N ASN A 101 38.16 -6.87 26.27
CA ASN A 101 39.53 -7.36 26.29
C ASN A 101 39.60 -8.78 26.87
N SER A 102 40.37 -9.65 26.21
CA SER A 102 40.73 -10.98 26.71
C SER A 102 42.21 -11.28 26.51
N ASN A 103 42.76 -12.21 27.28
CA ASN A 103 44.12 -12.75 27.11
C ASN A 103 44.17 -13.99 26.20
N TRP A 104 43.15 -14.23 25.37
CA TRP A 104 43.12 -15.38 24.47
C TRP A 104 44.41 -15.49 23.62
N PRO A 105 45.02 -16.68 23.43
CA PRO A 105 44.56 -18.01 23.83
C PRO A 105 45.06 -18.51 25.20
N GLU A 106 45.63 -17.64 26.05
CA GLU A 106 46.17 -18.05 27.35
C GLU A 106 45.09 -18.54 28.32
N LYS A 107 45.40 -19.56 29.13
CA LYS A 107 44.49 -20.14 30.13
C LYS A 107 45.03 -19.98 31.56
N PRO A 108 44.17 -19.73 32.57
CA PRO A 108 42.74 -19.43 32.45
C PRO A 108 42.47 -18.09 31.76
N LEU A 109 41.33 -17.95 31.08
CA LEU A 109 40.99 -16.68 30.46
C LEU A 109 40.72 -15.62 31.51
N LYS A 110 41.27 -14.43 31.27
CA LYS A 110 41.01 -13.20 32.01
C LYS A 110 40.25 -12.28 31.07
N ASN A 111 38.97 -12.07 31.39
CA ASN A 111 38.08 -11.22 30.62
C ASN A 111 37.85 -9.91 31.34
N THR A 112 37.94 -8.82 30.58
CA THR A 112 37.80 -7.46 31.09
C THR A 112 37.07 -6.59 30.08
N VAL A 113 36.41 -5.54 30.56
CA VAL A 113 36.03 -4.39 29.74
C VAL A 113 36.91 -3.21 30.15
N GLU A 114 37.69 -2.72 29.19
CA GLU A 114 38.57 -1.58 29.35
C GLU A 114 37.82 -0.30 28.99
N ILE A 115 37.84 0.69 29.87
CA ILE A 115 37.05 1.91 29.74
C ILE A 115 37.99 3.09 29.58
N PHE A 116 37.83 3.79 28.46
CA PHE A 116 38.59 4.99 28.11
C PHE A 116 37.67 6.21 28.10
N ASN A 117 38.22 7.39 28.36
CA ASN A 117 37.58 8.62 27.94
C ASN A 117 37.55 8.63 26.39
N ALA A 118 36.37 8.80 25.78
CA ALA A 118 36.26 8.72 24.32
C ALA A 118 37.00 9.87 23.62
N GLU A 119 37.03 11.07 24.23
CA GLU A 119 37.67 12.23 23.61
C GLU A 119 39.20 12.13 23.65
N THR A 120 39.76 11.79 24.81
CA THR A 120 41.22 11.83 25.06
C THR A 120 41.91 10.47 24.94
N LEU A 121 41.14 9.38 24.78
CA LEU A 121 41.63 7.99 24.84
C LEU A 121 42.39 7.64 26.14
N GLN A 122 42.24 8.44 27.19
CA GLN A 122 42.84 8.13 28.48
C GLN A 122 42.12 6.94 29.11
N HIS A 123 42.85 5.86 29.37
CA HIS A 123 42.35 4.70 30.12
C HIS A 123 41.96 5.12 31.53
N SER A 124 40.79 4.67 31.99
CA SER A 124 40.19 5.09 33.26
C SER A 124 39.85 3.93 34.19
N GLN A 125 39.43 2.78 33.64
CA GLN A 125 38.97 1.65 34.45
C GLN A 125 39.08 0.35 33.66
N SER A 126 39.39 -0.74 34.37
CA SER A 126 39.27 -2.12 33.88
C SER A 126 38.20 -2.84 34.72
N LYS A 127 37.15 -3.36 34.07
CA LYS A 127 36.07 -4.12 34.72
C LYS A 127 36.28 -5.62 34.49
N PRO A 128 36.69 -6.41 35.49
CA PRO A 128 36.89 -7.85 35.33
C PRO A 128 35.57 -8.63 35.31
N PHE A 129 35.57 -9.76 34.61
CA PHE A 129 34.48 -10.73 34.57
C PHE A 129 34.94 -12.08 35.14
N ALA A 130 34.05 -12.73 35.90
CA ALA A 130 34.33 -14.03 36.51
C ALA A 130 34.30 -15.21 35.51
N GLU A 131 33.74 -15.00 34.32
CA GLU A 131 33.75 -15.98 33.24
C GLU A 131 35.18 -16.22 32.75
N THR A 132 35.63 -17.48 32.78
CA THR A 132 37.00 -17.87 32.40
C THR A 132 37.04 -18.96 31.32
N ALA A 133 35.89 -19.47 30.87
CA ALA A 133 35.81 -20.54 29.88
C ALA A 133 35.66 -20.01 28.45
N GLY A 134 34.91 -18.92 28.25
CA GLY A 134 34.78 -18.22 26.96
C GLY A 134 35.50 -16.87 26.97
N ALA A 135 36.02 -16.42 25.83
CA ALA A 135 36.67 -15.12 25.68
C ALA A 135 35.64 -14.02 25.42
N ILE A 136 35.77 -12.87 26.07
CA ILE A 136 34.92 -11.71 25.78
C ILE A 136 35.33 -11.09 24.43
N ASN A 137 34.42 -11.14 23.45
CA ASN A 137 34.72 -10.65 22.09
C ASN A 137 34.07 -9.29 21.82
N TRP A 138 32.83 -9.08 22.24
CA TRP A 138 32.21 -7.77 22.09
C TRP A 138 31.26 -7.40 23.21
N ILE A 139 31.05 -6.08 23.35
CA ILE A 139 30.13 -5.43 24.28
C ILE A 139 29.26 -4.42 23.53
N GLU A 140 27.98 -4.36 23.90
CA GLU A 140 26.98 -3.44 23.35
C GLU A 140 26.02 -2.94 24.44
N ARG A 141 25.35 -1.80 24.21
CA ARG A 141 24.31 -1.23 25.11
C ARG A 141 22.97 -1.16 24.38
N HIS A 142 21.94 -1.85 24.85
CA HIS A 142 20.64 -1.83 24.18
C HIS A 142 19.50 -2.10 25.17
N HIS A 143 18.39 -1.35 25.07
CA HIS A 143 17.23 -1.42 25.98
C HIS A 143 17.64 -1.40 27.46
N ASP A 144 18.45 -0.41 27.82
CA ASP A 144 19.01 -0.22 29.15
C ASP A 144 19.72 -1.44 29.76
N ALA A 145 20.29 -2.30 28.90
CA ALA A 145 21.09 -3.44 29.32
C ALA A 145 22.42 -3.51 28.58
N TRP A 146 23.42 -4.11 29.25
CA TRP A 146 24.71 -4.46 28.66
C TRP A 146 24.63 -5.85 28.02
N TRP A 147 25.11 -5.97 26.80
CA TRP A 147 25.09 -7.21 26.04
C TRP A 147 26.50 -7.61 25.69
N ILE A 148 26.87 -8.84 26.04
CA ILE A 148 28.23 -9.34 25.91
C ILE A 148 28.21 -10.72 25.28
N VAL A 149 29.13 -10.97 24.34
CA VAL A 149 29.39 -12.33 23.86
C VAL A 149 30.63 -12.93 24.50
N PHE A 150 30.47 -14.16 24.96
CA PHE A 150 31.56 -15.06 25.33
C PHE A 150 31.75 -16.08 24.21
N ALA A 151 32.85 -15.93 23.49
CA ALA A 151 33.24 -16.74 22.35
C ALA A 151 34.08 -17.95 22.77
N TYR A 152 33.77 -19.08 22.14
CA TYR A 152 34.51 -20.33 22.28
C TYR A 152 35.07 -20.71 20.91
N TYR A 153 36.32 -21.17 20.88
CA TYR A 153 37.08 -21.40 19.65
C TYR A 153 37.41 -22.88 19.46
N GLY A 154 37.41 -23.33 18.21
CA GLY A 154 37.63 -24.74 17.86
C GLY A 154 36.33 -25.43 17.46
N GLU A 155 36.45 -26.49 16.64
CA GLU A 155 35.30 -27.16 16.02
C GLU A 155 34.28 -27.69 17.02
N GLU A 156 34.75 -28.29 18.12
CA GLU A 156 33.85 -28.84 19.15
C GLU A 156 33.31 -27.75 20.09
N ASP A 157 34.12 -26.75 20.42
CA ASP A 157 33.80 -25.78 21.46
C ASP A 157 32.96 -24.60 20.96
N VAL A 158 32.93 -24.30 19.65
CA VAL A 158 32.23 -23.12 19.10
C VAL A 158 30.75 -23.08 19.49
N HIS A 159 30.11 -24.24 19.67
CA HIS A 159 28.70 -24.36 20.06
C HIS A 159 28.40 -23.85 21.49
N HIS A 160 29.43 -23.62 22.31
CA HIS A 160 29.30 -22.98 23.63
C HIS A 160 29.26 -21.45 23.56
N THR A 161 29.52 -20.87 22.38
CA THR A 161 29.45 -19.42 22.14
C THR A 161 28.05 -18.90 22.45
N ARG A 162 27.99 -17.85 23.29
CA ARG A 162 26.73 -17.34 23.83
C ARG A 162 26.72 -15.83 23.97
N LEU A 163 25.52 -15.27 23.83
CA LEU A 163 25.18 -13.89 24.18
C LEU A 163 24.64 -13.86 25.60
N VAL A 164 25.05 -12.87 26.39
CA VAL A 164 24.64 -12.69 27.78
C VAL A 164 24.24 -11.24 28.00
N ARG A 165 23.11 -11.04 28.69
CA ARG A 165 22.58 -9.72 29.06
C ARG A 165 22.88 -9.45 30.53
N TYR A 166 23.29 -8.23 30.83
CA TYR A 166 23.59 -7.73 32.17
C TYR A 166 22.81 -6.44 32.45
N ASP A 167 22.43 -6.23 33.71
CA ASP A 167 21.96 -4.93 34.19
C ASP A 167 23.13 -3.94 34.42
N ASP A 168 22.84 -2.72 34.87
CA ASP A 168 23.84 -1.68 35.13
C ASP A 168 24.77 -2.00 36.33
N ASP A 169 24.34 -2.93 37.19
CA ASP A 169 25.12 -3.46 38.31
C ASP A 169 25.99 -4.67 37.90
N TRP A 170 25.95 -5.06 36.62
CA TRP A 170 26.66 -6.20 36.03
C TRP A 170 26.19 -7.57 36.55
N ASN A 171 24.92 -7.69 36.95
CA ASN A 171 24.29 -8.99 37.21
C ASN A 171 23.74 -9.58 35.90
N GLU A 172 23.95 -10.88 35.68
CA GLU A 172 23.40 -11.57 34.51
C GLU A 172 21.86 -11.63 34.62
N THR A 173 21.16 -11.14 33.59
CA THR A 173 19.70 -11.10 33.49
C THR A 173 19.15 -11.92 32.34
N GLY A 174 20.01 -12.61 31.57
CA GLY A 174 19.59 -13.50 30.49
C GLY A 174 20.77 -14.05 29.68
N ARG A 175 20.55 -15.20 29.03
CA ARG A 175 21.53 -15.83 28.13
C ARG A 175 20.89 -16.47 26.93
N TRP A 176 21.63 -16.47 25.82
CA TRP A 176 21.21 -17.06 24.55
C TRP A 176 22.35 -17.78 23.83
N THR A 177 22.02 -18.87 23.16
CA THR A 177 22.94 -19.59 22.28
C THR A 177 22.76 -19.17 20.83
N PHE A 178 23.82 -19.27 20.03
CA PHE A 178 23.71 -19.07 18.59
C PHE A 178 23.13 -20.31 17.90
N PRO A 179 22.37 -20.17 16.81
CA PRO A 179 21.86 -21.30 16.05
C PRO A 179 22.98 -21.94 15.21
N ASP A 180 22.89 -23.25 14.98
CA ASP A 180 23.89 -24.02 14.20
C ASP A 180 24.12 -23.44 12.81
N ALA A 181 23.07 -22.90 12.18
CA ALA A 181 23.15 -22.26 10.87
C ALA A 181 24.15 -21.08 10.81
N VAL A 182 24.37 -20.41 11.95
CA VAL A 182 25.33 -19.30 12.07
C VAL A 182 26.66 -19.79 12.65
N LEU A 183 26.63 -20.68 13.65
CA LEU A 183 27.84 -21.26 14.25
C LEU A 183 28.73 -21.98 13.22
N ASN A 184 28.11 -22.76 12.32
CA ASN A 184 28.83 -23.46 11.25
C ASN A 184 29.57 -22.51 10.29
N ARG A 185 29.11 -21.25 10.18
CA ARG A 185 29.76 -20.22 9.37
C ARG A 185 30.89 -19.50 10.13
N PHE A 186 30.94 -19.60 11.45
CA PHE A 186 32.03 -19.04 12.25
C PHE A 186 33.28 -19.94 12.29
N LEU A 187 33.12 -21.23 11.99
CA LEU A 187 34.21 -22.20 12.02
C LEU A 187 35.36 -21.83 11.07
N PRO A 188 36.62 -22.09 11.47
CA PRO A 188 37.06 -22.72 12.73
C PRO A 188 37.17 -21.75 13.93
N ASN A 189 36.85 -20.47 13.70
CA ASN A 189 36.90 -19.41 14.71
C ASN A 189 35.59 -19.34 15.51
N SER A 190 35.14 -18.14 15.86
CA SER A 190 33.94 -17.90 16.66
C SER A 190 33.31 -16.55 16.31
N ASN A 191 32.23 -16.19 17.01
CA ASN A 191 31.62 -14.88 16.84
C ASN A 191 32.60 -13.76 17.28
N SER A 192 32.88 -12.84 16.37
CA SER A 192 33.94 -11.84 16.55
C SER A 192 33.42 -10.40 16.70
N GLY A 193 32.18 -10.13 16.31
CA GLY A 193 31.55 -8.82 16.48
C GLY A 193 30.03 -8.94 16.55
N GLY A 194 29.41 -7.92 17.12
CA GLY A 194 27.96 -7.81 17.19
C GLY A 194 27.50 -6.44 17.67
N ALA A 195 26.36 -5.99 17.14
CA ALA A 195 25.73 -4.71 17.50
C ALA A 195 24.23 -4.74 17.15
N PHE A 196 23.39 -4.04 17.92
CA PHE A 196 21.95 -3.92 17.65
C PHE A 196 21.67 -2.81 16.63
N GLY A 197 20.94 -3.16 15.57
CA GLY A 197 20.57 -2.25 14.50
C GLY A 197 19.31 -1.43 14.78
N PRO A 198 18.96 -0.50 13.88
CA PRO A 198 17.86 0.45 14.08
C PRO A 198 16.45 -0.17 14.08
N ASN A 199 16.32 -1.44 13.73
CA ASN A 199 15.09 -2.22 13.79
C ASN A 199 15.05 -3.18 15.00
N GLY A 200 15.94 -2.99 15.98
CA GLY A 200 16.06 -3.84 17.17
C GLY A 200 16.66 -5.23 16.91
N ARG A 201 17.05 -5.54 15.67
CA ARG A 201 17.68 -6.82 15.33
C ARG A 201 19.16 -6.81 15.71
N LEU A 202 19.68 -7.97 16.09
CA LEU A 202 21.09 -8.16 16.38
C LEU A 202 21.83 -8.51 15.08
N PHE A 203 22.86 -7.74 14.74
CA PHE A 203 23.76 -8.03 13.62
C PHE A 203 25.06 -8.55 14.17
N VAL A 204 25.56 -9.67 13.65
CA VAL A 204 26.82 -10.27 14.10
C VAL A 204 27.72 -10.65 12.95
N THR A 205 29.02 -10.78 13.24
CA THR A 205 30.07 -11.16 12.29
C THR A 205 30.88 -12.35 12.80
N GLY A 206 31.37 -13.16 11.86
CA GLY A 206 32.45 -14.11 12.09
C GLY A 206 33.82 -13.45 11.90
N HIS A 207 34.84 -14.28 11.71
CA HIS A 207 36.22 -13.82 11.52
C HIS A 207 36.62 -13.62 10.05
N ASP A 208 36.06 -14.41 9.14
CA ASP A 208 36.62 -14.57 7.78
C ASP A 208 35.67 -14.19 6.64
N HIS A 209 34.37 -14.41 6.82
CA HIS A 209 33.39 -14.19 5.75
C HIS A 209 32.97 -12.73 5.63
N ALA A 210 32.78 -12.28 4.38
CA ALA A 210 32.32 -10.94 4.07
C ALA A 210 30.79 -10.80 4.15
N GLU A 211 30.24 -11.10 5.33
CA GLU A 211 28.80 -11.16 5.56
C GLU A 211 28.43 -10.82 7.01
N LEU A 212 27.18 -10.40 7.19
CA LEU A 212 26.52 -10.12 8.47
C LEU A 212 25.40 -11.15 8.68
N TYR A 213 25.31 -11.71 9.88
CA TYR A 213 24.19 -12.57 10.27
C TYR A 213 23.19 -11.77 11.08
N VAL A 214 21.95 -11.71 10.62
CA VAL A 214 20.88 -10.93 11.26
C VAL A 214 20.03 -11.87 12.10
N LEU A 215 19.92 -11.56 13.38
CA LEU A 215 19.33 -12.41 14.41
C LEU A 215 18.21 -11.65 15.14
N ASN A 216 17.15 -12.37 15.48
CA ASN A 216 16.17 -11.93 16.47
C ASN A 216 16.55 -12.52 17.85
N VAL A 217 16.39 -11.71 18.91
CA VAL A 217 16.68 -12.09 20.30
C VAL A 217 15.36 -12.38 21.03
N PRO A 218 15.05 -13.65 21.37
CA PRO A 218 13.85 -13.98 22.14
C PRO A 218 13.85 -13.31 23.52
N ALA A 219 12.69 -12.85 24.00
CA ALA A 219 12.58 -12.13 25.27
C ALA A 219 13.02 -12.96 26.50
N ASP A 220 12.69 -14.26 26.52
CA ASP A 220 12.80 -15.14 27.70
C ASP A 220 14.07 -16.05 27.70
N GLY A 221 15.09 -15.74 26.89
CA GLY A 221 16.26 -16.60 26.72
C GLY A 221 16.11 -17.65 25.61
N GLY A 222 17.10 -18.55 25.49
CA GLY A 222 17.07 -19.68 24.54
C GLY A 222 17.96 -19.49 23.31
N THR A 223 17.59 -20.05 22.17
CA THR A 223 18.39 -19.97 20.94
C THR A 223 18.03 -18.71 20.14
N LEU A 224 19.04 -17.94 19.73
CA LEU A 224 18.87 -16.82 18.81
C LEU A 224 18.26 -17.29 17.49
N GLN A 225 17.36 -16.51 16.92
CA GLN A 225 16.66 -16.87 15.69
C GLN A 225 17.37 -16.25 14.50
N HIS A 226 17.98 -17.08 13.64
CA HIS A 226 18.61 -16.60 12.41
C HIS A 226 17.56 -16.22 11.37
N LEU A 227 17.56 -14.94 10.99
CA LEU A 227 16.61 -14.39 10.02
C LEU A 227 17.17 -14.39 8.60
N THR A 228 18.46 -14.02 8.45
CA THR A 228 19.13 -13.93 7.15
C THR A 228 20.64 -13.78 7.31
N THR A 229 21.36 -14.04 6.24
CA THR A 229 22.77 -13.68 6.05
C THR A 229 22.87 -12.66 4.92
N VAL A 230 23.53 -11.54 5.17
CA VAL A 230 23.63 -10.40 4.25
C VAL A 230 25.09 -10.19 3.84
N PRO A 231 25.41 -10.16 2.53
CA PRO A 231 26.74 -9.76 2.08
C PRO A 231 27.09 -8.34 2.53
N ALA A 232 28.31 -8.14 3.02
CA ALA A 232 28.77 -6.83 3.45
C ALA A 232 30.24 -6.61 3.00
N PRO A 233 30.63 -5.39 2.59
CA PRO A 233 31.97 -5.09 2.09
C PRO A 233 33.04 -4.99 3.21
N ILE A 234 32.84 -5.74 4.28
CA ILE A 234 33.72 -5.90 5.45
C ILE A 234 34.10 -7.37 5.57
N ALA A 235 35.26 -7.69 6.12
CA ALA A 235 35.68 -9.08 6.32
C ALA A 235 36.29 -9.22 7.70
N GLY A 236 35.48 -9.73 8.64
CA GLY A 236 35.89 -10.08 9.99
C GLY A 236 35.75 -8.99 11.06
N GLN A 237 35.47 -9.47 12.28
CA GLN A 237 35.59 -8.82 13.60
C GLN A 237 34.64 -7.65 13.90
N GLY A 238 35.09 -6.62 14.63
CA GLY A 238 34.19 -5.68 15.28
C GLY A 238 33.43 -4.75 14.32
N ILE A 239 32.15 -4.55 14.60
CA ILE A 239 31.25 -3.62 13.92
C ILE A 239 30.64 -2.63 14.92
N ALA A 240 30.22 -1.46 14.47
CA ALA A 240 29.55 -0.47 15.32
C ALA A 240 28.51 0.35 14.54
N TRP A 241 27.27 0.39 15.06
CA TRP A 241 26.23 1.27 14.52
C TRP A 241 26.46 2.71 14.94
N ASP A 242 26.32 3.64 13.99
CA ASP A 242 26.40 5.07 14.25
C ASP A 242 25.08 5.57 14.83
N ARG A 243 25.05 5.70 16.16
CA ARG A 243 23.86 6.19 16.88
C ARG A 243 23.50 7.65 16.58
N SER A 244 24.42 8.40 15.95
CA SER A 244 24.15 9.78 15.50
C SER A 244 23.60 9.86 14.07
N ASP A 245 23.70 8.77 13.31
CA ASP A 245 23.23 8.65 11.94
C ASP A 245 22.59 7.27 11.73
N ILE A 246 21.33 7.18 12.15
CA ILE A 246 20.55 5.93 12.16
C ILE A 246 20.60 5.25 10.79
N GLY A 247 21.00 3.97 10.80
CA GLY A 247 21.16 3.13 9.62
C GLY A 247 22.56 3.13 9.01
N THR A 248 23.50 3.90 9.56
CA THR A 248 24.92 3.83 9.18
C THR A 248 25.67 2.85 10.09
N LEU A 249 26.34 1.88 9.49
CA LEU A 249 27.15 0.86 10.15
C LEU A 249 28.62 1.03 9.75
N PHE A 250 29.49 0.93 10.74
CA PHE A 250 30.93 0.86 10.56
C PHE A 250 31.38 -0.58 10.75
N GLY A 251 32.30 -1.05 9.90
CA GLY A 251 33.03 -2.30 10.10
C GLY A 251 34.42 -2.21 9.51
N ILE A 252 35.17 -3.31 9.53
CA ILE A 252 36.58 -3.32 9.10
C ILE A 252 36.87 -4.37 8.03
N VAL A 253 37.93 -4.12 7.26
CA VAL A 253 38.63 -5.14 6.47
C VAL A 253 40.02 -5.30 7.06
N ARG A 254 40.17 -6.29 7.94
CA ARG A 254 41.40 -6.51 8.72
C ARG A 254 42.63 -6.69 7.83
N LYS A 255 42.51 -7.46 6.74
CA LYS A 255 43.63 -7.79 5.84
C LYS A 255 44.26 -6.55 5.20
N THR A 256 43.47 -5.52 4.94
CA THR A 256 43.89 -4.29 4.26
C THR A 256 44.00 -3.10 5.20
N HIS A 257 43.71 -3.29 6.51
CA HIS A 257 43.68 -2.22 7.51
C HIS A 257 42.75 -1.08 7.08
N GLU A 258 41.48 -1.42 6.82
CA GLU A 258 40.48 -0.45 6.37
C GLU A 258 39.27 -0.41 7.30
N VAL A 259 38.75 0.79 7.54
CA VAL A 259 37.40 1.02 8.08
C VAL A 259 36.46 1.29 6.92
N VAL A 260 35.32 0.60 6.90
CA VAL A 260 34.27 0.74 5.90
C VAL A 260 33.03 1.31 6.55
N VAL A 261 32.53 2.41 6.00
CA VAL A 261 31.27 3.04 6.38
C VAL A 261 30.23 2.61 5.36
N MET A 262 29.15 2.01 5.83
CA MET A 262 28.08 1.50 4.98
C MET A 262 26.70 1.88 5.49
N ARG A 263 25.74 1.99 4.59
CA ARG A 263 24.35 2.33 4.87
C ARG A 263 23.48 1.10 4.70
N GLN A 264 22.64 0.81 5.69
CA GLN A 264 21.58 -0.18 5.55
C GLN A 264 20.59 0.27 4.47
N SER A 265 20.27 -0.65 3.58
CA SER A 265 19.40 -0.48 2.41
C SER A 265 18.62 -1.78 2.20
N HIS A 266 17.93 -1.87 1.07
CA HIS A 266 17.37 -3.13 0.59
C HIS A 266 17.51 -3.26 -0.93
N ARG A 267 17.41 -4.49 -1.44
CA ARG A 267 17.68 -4.83 -2.85
C ARG A 267 16.97 -3.93 -3.87
N ASN A 268 15.75 -3.51 -3.55
CA ASN A 268 14.87 -2.78 -4.46
C ASN A 268 14.80 -1.27 -4.18
N GLU A 269 15.58 -0.73 -3.23
CA GLU A 269 15.44 0.68 -2.80
C GLU A 269 15.53 1.69 -3.95
N TYR A 270 16.39 1.41 -4.93
CA TYR A 270 16.60 2.23 -6.12
C TYR A 270 16.07 1.57 -7.40
N SER A 271 15.11 0.65 -7.28
CA SER A 271 14.39 0.14 -8.45
C SER A 271 13.44 1.20 -9.02
N ALA A 272 13.09 1.06 -10.29
CA ALA A 272 12.13 1.95 -10.95
C ALA A 272 10.79 1.95 -10.21
N LEU A 273 10.22 3.15 -10.06
CA LEU A 273 8.83 3.32 -9.60
C LEU A 273 7.90 2.79 -10.69
N LYS A 274 6.85 2.07 -10.30
CA LYS A 274 5.87 1.46 -11.20
C LYS A 274 4.73 2.44 -11.54
N GLN A 275 4.40 3.34 -10.61
CA GLN A 275 3.24 4.22 -10.67
C GLN A 275 3.57 5.65 -10.17
N PRO A 276 4.59 6.32 -10.76
CA PRO A 276 4.90 7.71 -10.39
C PRO A 276 3.70 8.62 -10.73
N VAL A 277 3.47 9.61 -9.88
CA VAL A 277 2.35 10.55 -10.04
C VAL A 277 2.90 11.94 -10.37
N GLU A 278 2.27 12.60 -11.33
CA GLU A 278 2.46 14.03 -11.56
C GLU A 278 1.25 14.79 -11.02
N TRP A 279 1.45 15.99 -10.48
CA TRP A 279 0.37 16.77 -9.86
C TRP A 279 0.04 18.03 -10.64
N VAL A 280 -1.26 18.31 -10.77
CA VAL A 280 -1.83 19.59 -11.21
C VAL A 280 -2.40 20.29 -9.99
N ARG A 281 -1.82 21.44 -9.65
CA ARG A 281 -2.31 22.28 -8.55
C ARG A 281 -3.63 22.93 -8.92
N ASP A 282 -4.52 23.05 -7.96
CA ASP A 282 -5.71 23.89 -8.09
C ASP A 282 -5.30 25.37 -8.21
N GLU A 283 -5.94 26.08 -9.14
CA GLU A 283 -5.67 27.51 -9.39
C GLU A 283 -6.13 28.41 -8.23
N HIS A 284 -7.06 27.93 -7.41
CA HIS A 284 -7.61 28.67 -6.27
C HIS A 284 -6.83 28.43 -4.97
N ASN A 285 -5.69 27.74 -5.03
CA ASN A 285 -4.87 27.52 -3.85
C ASN A 285 -4.38 28.84 -3.21
N PRO A 286 -4.33 28.93 -1.87
CA PRO A 286 -4.75 27.93 -0.90
C PRO A 286 -6.28 27.85 -0.76
N VAL A 287 -6.84 26.64 -0.80
CA VAL A 287 -8.28 26.40 -0.68
C VAL A 287 -8.79 26.54 0.76
N LEU A 288 -7.92 26.46 1.76
CA LEU A 288 -8.28 26.64 3.17
C LEU A 288 -7.26 27.55 3.89
N PRO A 289 -7.41 28.90 3.77
CA PRO A 289 -6.54 29.87 4.46
C PRO A 289 -6.91 30.06 5.95
N PRO A 290 -6.02 30.64 6.77
CA PRO A 290 -6.31 31.02 8.17
C PRO A 290 -7.44 32.05 8.28
N ARG A 291 -8.31 31.96 9.31
CA ARG A 291 -9.43 32.92 9.51
C ARG A 291 -9.17 33.83 10.71
N LYS A 292 -9.07 35.13 10.46
CA LYS A 292 -8.88 36.13 11.51
C LYS A 292 -9.98 36.04 12.57
N GLY A 293 -9.59 35.93 13.85
CA GLY A 293 -10.52 35.88 14.98
C GLY A 293 -11.02 34.50 15.38
N GLU A 294 -10.70 33.46 14.61
CA GLU A 294 -11.08 32.07 14.87
C GLU A 294 -9.92 31.27 15.52
N PHE A 295 -10.19 30.02 15.92
CA PHE A 295 -9.16 29.13 16.49
C PHE A 295 -8.04 28.77 15.49
N ASP A 296 -8.23 29.06 14.20
CA ASP A 296 -7.28 28.82 13.12
C ASP A 296 -6.71 30.11 12.51
N ALA A 297 -6.70 31.21 13.28
CA ALA A 297 -6.33 32.54 12.81
C ALA A 297 -4.89 32.74 12.32
N THR A 298 -3.96 31.91 12.77
CA THR A 298 -2.53 32.08 12.45
C THR A 298 -2.00 31.05 11.46
N ARG A 299 -2.69 29.92 11.30
CA ARG A 299 -2.32 28.81 10.42
C ARG A 299 -3.42 27.76 10.32
N CYS A 300 -3.45 27.06 9.20
CA CYS A 300 -4.18 25.81 9.00
C CYS A 300 -3.16 24.76 8.54
N MET A 301 -3.03 23.66 9.29
CA MET A 301 -1.93 22.70 9.13
C MET A 301 -2.43 21.27 9.04
N ASN A 302 -1.52 20.41 8.58
CA ASN A 302 -1.61 18.95 8.67
C ASN A 302 -2.96 18.42 8.18
N PRO A 303 -3.29 18.62 6.89
CA PRO A 303 -4.55 18.13 6.34
C PRO A 303 -4.62 16.62 6.47
N TRP A 304 -5.79 16.11 6.86
CA TRP A 304 -6.17 14.72 6.72
C TRP A 304 -7.59 14.66 6.17
N VAL A 305 -7.73 14.29 4.90
CA VAL A 305 -9.02 14.27 4.23
C VAL A 305 -9.62 12.87 4.25
N VAL A 306 -10.93 12.80 4.51
CA VAL A 306 -11.73 11.60 4.30
C VAL A 306 -12.89 11.96 3.38
N ARG A 307 -13.24 11.05 2.47
CA ARG A 307 -14.40 11.19 1.60
C ARG A 307 -15.65 10.62 2.27
N ASP A 308 -16.74 11.38 2.22
CA ASP A 308 -18.05 11.02 2.76
C ASP A 308 -19.12 11.33 1.69
N GLY A 309 -19.35 10.35 0.81
CA GLY A 309 -20.19 10.53 -0.39
C GLY A 309 -19.64 11.61 -1.32
N ASP A 310 -20.45 12.64 -1.57
CA ASP A 310 -20.13 13.80 -2.40
C ASP A 310 -19.47 14.96 -1.62
N ASN A 311 -19.04 14.71 -0.39
CA ASN A 311 -18.37 15.69 0.46
C ASN A 311 -16.99 15.22 0.92
N TYR A 312 -16.12 16.18 1.16
CA TYR A 312 -14.90 16.01 1.95
C TYR A 312 -15.19 16.31 3.41
N ARG A 313 -14.56 15.54 4.30
CA ARG A 313 -14.27 15.93 5.68
C ARG A 313 -12.76 16.10 5.81
N LEU A 314 -12.31 17.34 5.89
CA LEU A 314 -10.90 17.69 6.09
C LEU A 314 -10.66 17.94 7.58
N PHE A 315 -9.97 17.01 8.22
CA PHE A 315 -9.41 17.22 9.56
C PHE A 315 -8.11 18.01 9.42
N TYR A 316 -7.92 19.01 10.28
CA TYR A 316 -6.74 19.86 10.22
C TYR A 316 -6.43 20.44 11.60
N SER A 317 -5.23 20.98 11.77
CA SER A 317 -4.83 21.72 12.97
C SER A 317 -4.90 23.22 12.72
N GLY A 318 -5.65 23.93 13.55
CA GLY A 318 -5.78 25.39 13.52
C GLY A 318 -4.95 26.05 14.61
N GLY A 319 -4.22 27.10 14.26
CA GLY A 319 -3.46 27.90 15.22
C GLY A 319 -4.14 29.17 15.64
N GLY A 320 -4.45 29.28 16.93
CA GLY A 320 -5.13 30.42 17.51
C GLY A 320 -4.19 31.60 17.78
N ALA A 321 -4.79 32.79 17.92
CA ALA A 321 -4.07 33.98 18.39
C ALA A 321 -3.60 33.86 19.86
N ASP A 322 -4.15 32.89 20.59
CA ASP A 322 -3.77 32.52 21.96
C ASP A 322 -2.50 31.63 22.02
N GLY A 323 -1.91 31.30 20.86
CA GLY A 323 -0.71 30.47 20.76
C GLY A 323 -0.96 28.96 20.87
N LYS A 324 -2.23 28.54 21.09
CA LYS A 324 -2.62 27.13 21.09
C LYS A 324 -2.84 26.63 19.66
N GLN A 325 -2.67 25.33 19.47
CA GLN A 325 -3.02 24.65 18.23
C GLN A 325 -4.05 23.58 18.57
N ARG A 326 -5.20 23.59 17.89
CA ARG A 326 -6.32 22.69 18.16
C ARG A 326 -6.75 22.00 16.87
N LEU A 327 -7.34 20.82 17.00
CA LEU A 327 -7.88 20.11 15.85
C LEU A 327 -9.26 20.66 15.48
N GLY A 328 -9.52 20.77 14.19
CA GLY A 328 -10.81 21.14 13.62
C GLY A 328 -11.20 20.20 12.49
N VAL A 329 -12.47 20.30 12.06
CA VAL A 329 -12.95 19.70 10.82
C VAL A 329 -13.54 20.77 9.92
N ALA A 330 -13.30 20.63 8.63
CA ALA A 330 -13.92 21.42 7.59
C ALA A 330 -14.63 20.47 6.61
N THR A 331 -15.79 20.85 6.10
CA THR A 331 -16.52 20.09 5.09
C THR A 331 -16.72 20.91 3.82
N ALA A 332 -16.57 20.28 2.67
CA ALA A 332 -16.82 20.91 1.38
C ALA A 332 -17.42 19.89 0.42
N ALA A 333 -18.25 20.34 -0.51
CA ALA A 333 -18.69 19.47 -1.59
C ALA A 333 -17.49 19.16 -2.50
N VAL A 334 -17.39 17.92 -2.99
CA VAL A 334 -16.30 17.48 -3.88
C VAL A 334 -16.20 18.37 -5.12
N ARG A 335 -17.34 18.85 -5.63
CA ARG A 335 -17.44 19.75 -6.79
C ARG A 335 -17.03 21.20 -6.52
N ASP A 336 -16.82 21.59 -5.26
CA ASP A 336 -16.58 22.97 -4.85
C ASP A 336 -15.58 23.02 -3.68
N VAL A 337 -14.32 22.70 -4.00
CA VAL A 337 -13.22 22.59 -3.03
C VAL A 337 -12.75 23.92 -2.45
N VAL A 338 -13.31 25.06 -2.89
CA VAL A 338 -12.97 26.38 -2.36
C VAL A 338 -13.95 26.83 -1.26
N LYS A 339 -15.08 26.15 -1.11
CA LYS A 339 -16.12 26.52 -0.16
C LYS A 339 -16.22 25.52 0.99
N TRP A 340 -15.46 25.81 2.04
CA TRP A 340 -15.44 25.01 3.27
C TRP A 340 -16.38 25.56 4.34
N ASP A 341 -17.29 24.72 4.81
CA ASP A 341 -17.95 24.91 6.11
C ASP A 341 -17.01 24.43 7.21
N ARG A 342 -16.79 25.24 8.24
CA ARG A 342 -15.70 25.03 9.22
C ARG A 342 -16.26 25.18 10.62
N THR A 343 -16.21 24.10 11.39
CA THR A 343 -16.63 24.12 12.79
C THR A 343 -15.57 24.79 13.66
N GLY A 344 -15.91 25.02 14.94
CA GLY A 344 -14.93 25.32 15.97
C GLY A 344 -13.99 24.13 16.23
N PRO A 345 -13.07 24.26 17.21
CA PRO A 345 -12.18 23.16 17.58
C PRO A 345 -13.00 21.93 18.02
N LEU A 346 -12.55 20.74 17.62
CA LEU A 346 -13.19 19.46 17.99
C LEU A 346 -13.16 19.24 19.50
N PHE A 347 -12.08 19.67 20.15
CA PHE A 347 -11.89 19.71 21.60
C PHE A 347 -10.77 20.71 21.94
N GLU A 348 -10.71 21.13 23.21
CA GLU A 348 -9.63 22.00 23.71
C GLU A 348 -8.28 21.27 23.78
N THR A 349 -7.21 21.94 24.22
CA THR A 349 -5.92 21.28 24.51
C THR A 349 -5.96 20.57 25.87
N GLY A 350 -4.97 19.72 26.15
CA GLY A 350 -4.86 19.01 27.42
C GLY A 350 -4.75 19.95 28.63
N ASN A 351 -4.98 19.41 29.82
CA ASN A 351 -4.73 20.12 31.06
C ASN A 351 -3.22 20.40 31.23
N ALA A 352 -2.87 21.35 32.09
CA ALA A 352 -1.46 21.60 32.41
C ALA A 352 -0.78 20.32 32.92
N GLY A 353 0.33 19.92 32.30
CA GLY A 353 1.05 18.67 32.60
C GLY A 353 0.79 17.54 31.60
N ALA A 354 -0.31 17.58 30.84
CA ALA A 354 -0.59 16.61 29.80
C ALA A 354 0.38 16.72 28.61
N PHE A 355 0.60 15.62 27.89
CA PHE A 355 1.49 15.57 26.73
C PHE A 355 1.01 16.48 25.58
N ASP A 356 -0.27 16.83 25.53
CA ASP A 356 -0.94 17.69 24.53
C ASP A 356 -1.44 19.03 25.11
N ALA A 357 -0.86 19.48 26.23
CA ALA A 357 -1.31 20.67 26.97
C ALA A 357 -1.26 21.98 26.14
N ALA A 358 -0.27 22.11 25.26
CA ALA A 358 -0.10 23.30 24.42
C ALA A 358 -0.75 23.12 23.05
N TRP A 359 -0.43 22.03 22.34
CA TRP A 359 -0.84 21.81 20.95
C TRP A 359 -1.39 20.39 20.74
N CYS A 360 -2.48 20.28 19.98
CA CYS A 360 -2.94 19.05 19.34
C CYS A 360 -2.83 19.25 17.82
N VAL A 361 -1.98 18.47 17.15
CA VAL A 361 -1.68 18.63 15.71
C VAL A 361 -1.64 17.28 14.97
N LEU A 362 -1.41 17.30 13.65
CA LEU A 362 -1.20 16.09 12.83
C LEU A 362 -2.35 15.06 12.98
N PRO A 363 -3.60 15.45 12.66
CA PRO A 363 -4.74 14.55 12.75
C PRO A 363 -4.64 13.40 11.74
N HIS A 364 -5.08 12.21 12.15
CA HIS A 364 -5.37 11.08 11.27
C HIS A 364 -6.67 10.42 11.73
N ALA A 365 -7.73 10.58 10.95
CA ALA A 365 -9.06 10.06 11.25
C ALA A 365 -9.37 8.81 10.42
N ILE A 366 -9.76 7.72 11.07
CA ILE A 366 -10.09 6.45 10.44
C ILE A 366 -11.23 5.74 11.20
N LYS A 367 -12.03 4.94 10.51
CA LYS A 367 -13.01 4.05 11.14
C LYS A 367 -12.38 2.72 11.50
N MET A 368 -12.66 2.24 12.70
CA MET A 368 -12.22 0.94 13.20
C MET A 368 -13.23 -0.16 12.86
N ASN A 369 -12.92 -1.40 13.25
CA ASN A 369 -13.76 -2.58 12.94
C ASN A 369 -15.17 -2.52 13.55
N ASP A 370 -15.35 -1.73 14.60
CA ASP A 370 -16.62 -1.51 15.31
C ASP A 370 -17.39 -0.27 14.77
N ASP A 371 -17.02 0.22 13.58
CA ASP A 371 -17.51 1.45 12.94
C ASP A 371 -17.27 2.75 13.72
N ARG A 372 -16.59 2.68 14.88
CA ARG A 372 -16.21 3.84 15.66
C ARG A 372 -15.07 4.57 14.99
N TRP A 373 -15.13 5.89 14.99
CA TRP A 373 -14.03 6.72 14.54
C TRP A 373 -12.92 6.78 15.57
N HIS A 374 -11.69 6.68 15.09
CA HIS A 374 -10.47 7.00 15.82
C HIS A 374 -9.79 8.18 15.14
N LEU A 375 -9.46 9.20 15.93
CA LEU A 375 -8.65 10.36 15.55
C LEU A 375 -7.35 10.29 16.32
N TYR A 376 -6.31 9.85 15.63
CA TYR A 376 -4.94 9.90 16.12
C TYR A 376 -4.42 11.32 15.93
N TYR A 377 -3.66 11.83 16.90
CA TYR A 377 -3.07 13.16 16.83
C TYR A 377 -1.75 13.21 17.59
N THR A 378 -0.94 14.22 17.35
CA THR A 378 0.32 14.44 18.07
C THR A 378 0.14 15.56 19.09
N GLY A 379 0.55 15.32 20.34
CA GLY A 379 0.50 16.30 21.42
C GLY A 379 1.83 17.04 21.60
N ASN A 380 1.78 18.33 21.94
CA ASN A 380 2.93 19.08 22.45
C ASN A 380 2.63 19.61 23.85
N ALA A 381 3.53 19.35 24.79
CA ALA A 381 3.41 19.75 26.20
C ALA A 381 3.92 21.19 26.48
N GLY A 382 4.20 21.99 25.44
CA GLY A 382 4.78 23.33 25.56
C GLY A 382 6.31 23.33 25.67
N ARG A 383 6.97 22.25 25.27
CA ARG A 383 8.44 22.11 25.31
C ARG A 383 9.01 22.30 23.90
N GLY A 384 10.03 23.15 23.77
CA GLY A 384 10.81 23.30 22.54
C GLY A 384 10.03 23.72 21.28
N SER A 385 10.66 23.57 20.12
CA SER A 385 10.05 23.80 18.81
C SER A 385 10.44 22.68 17.83
N GLY A 386 9.52 22.24 16.98
CA GLY A 386 9.75 21.20 15.96
C GLY A 386 9.39 19.78 16.42
N LEU A 387 9.37 18.82 15.47
CA LEU A 387 8.87 17.45 15.67
C LEU A 387 9.59 16.68 16.80
N SER A 388 10.85 17.01 17.06
CA SER A 388 11.67 16.42 18.12
C SER A 388 11.23 16.79 19.54
N ALA A 389 10.26 17.69 19.69
CA ALA A 389 9.78 18.15 20.99
C ALA A 389 8.36 17.65 21.32
N PHE A 390 7.80 16.76 20.49
CA PHE A 390 6.48 16.17 20.69
C PHE A 390 6.60 14.90 21.54
N PRO A 391 6.08 14.90 22.78
CA PRO A 391 6.24 13.79 23.72
C PRO A 391 5.36 12.57 23.45
N GLY A 392 4.45 12.59 22.49
CA GLY A 392 3.62 11.42 22.21
C GLY A 392 2.44 11.66 21.27
N MET A 393 1.79 10.56 20.89
CA MET A 393 0.58 10.54 20.08
C MET A 393 -0.65 10.22 20.94
N GLY A 394 -1.69 11.02 20.80
CA GLY A 394 -2.97 10.83 21.45
C GLY A 394 -4.00 10.13 20.56
N LEU A 395 -5.08 9.71 21.21
CA LEU A 395 -6.28 9.18 20.56
C LEU A 395 -7.51 9.93 21.06
N ALA A 396 -8.39 10.30 20.14
CA ALA A 396 -9.77 10.66 20.42
C ALA A 396 -10.71 9.74 19.65
N THR A 397 -11.90 9.50 20.20
CA THR A 397 -12.90 8.62 19.58
C THR A 397 -14.22 9.34 19.36
N SER A 398 -14.98 8.88 18.36
CA SER A 398 -16.29 9.42 18.03
C SER A 398 -17.19 8.34 17.43
N THR A 399 -18.49 8.39 17.69
CA THR A 399 -19.48 7.52 17.05
C THR A 399 -20.10 8.13 15.79
N ASP A 400 -20.01 9.45 15.61
CA ASP A 400 -20.64 10.19 14.51
C ASP A 400 -19.62 10.95 13.61
N GLY A 401 -18.35 10.99 14.03
CA GLY A 401 -17.27 11.69 13.35
C GLY A 401 -17.32 13.21 13.51
N THR A 402 -18.14 13.72 14.44
CA THR A 402 -18.34 15.15 14.74
C THR A 402 -18.11 15.48 16.21
N ASN A 403 -18.58 14.64 17.13
CA ASN A 403 -18.40 14.78 18.57
C ASN A 403 -17.27 13.87 19.03
N TRP A 404 -16.18 14.46 19.53
CA TRP A 404 -14.95 13.73 19.84
C TRP A 404 -14.65 13.79 21.33
N ALA A 405 -14.24 12.65 21.90
CA ALA A 405 -13.76 12.54 23.27
C ALA A 405 -12.34 11.98 23.28
N ARG A 406 -11.42 12.60 24.04
CA ARG A 406 -10.09 12.03 24.27
C ARG A 406 -10.23 10.66 24.92
N HIS A 407 -9.39 9.74 24.48
CA HIS A 407 -9.31 8.41 25.05
C HIS A 407 -8.62 8.42 26.42
N SER A 408 -7.55 9.21 26.57
CA SER A 408 -6.72 9.30 27.78
C SER A 408 -6.03 10.68 27.87
N GLU A 409 -5.54 11.04 29.05
CA GLU A 409 -4.57 12.14 29.25
C GLU A 409 -3.13 11.70 28.97
N GLU A 410 -2.89 10.39 28.87
CA GLU A 410 -1.60 9.80 28.47
C GLU A 410 -1.59 9.49 26.96
N PRO A 411 -0.43 9.60 26.29
CA PRO A 411 -0.30 9.20 24.89
C PRO A 411 -0.42 7.67 24.71
N ILE A 412 -0.92 7.25 23.56
CA ILE A 412 -1.01 5.83 23.16
C ILE A 412 0.28 5.34 22.46
N LEU A 413 1.17 6.26 22.10
CA LEU A 413 2.49 5.98 21.53
C LEU A 413 3.46 7.08 21.97
N GLU A 414 4.55 6.70 22.63
CA GLU A 414 5.56 7.60 23.17
C GLU A 414 6.90 7.46 22.43
N PRO A 415 7.84 8.40 22.54
CA PRO A 415 9.25 8.18 22.21
C PRO A 415 9.82 6.99 22.99
N SER A 416 10.84 6.32 22.46
CA SER A 416 11.49 5.23 23.23
C SER A 416 12.27 5.74 24.45
N GLY A 417 12.73 7.00 24.43
CA GLY A 417 13.68 7.52 25.41
C GLY A 417 15.11 7.00 25.23
N GLU A 418 15.35 6.09 24.27
CA GLU A 418 16.59 5.36 24.14
C GLU A 418 17.50 5.94 23.06
N HIS A 419 18.69 6.38 23.46
CA HIS A 419 19.67 6.96 22.54
C HIS A 419 20.10 5.98 21.44
N GLY A 420 19.87 6.38 20.19
CA GLY A 420 20.21 5.60 19.00
C GLY A 420 19.07 4.75 18.45
N THR A 421 17.86 4.81 19.01
CA THR A 421 16.67 4.26 18.35
C THR A 421 16.08 5.27 17.35
N PRO A 422 15.29 4.82 16.37
CA PRO A 422 14.64 5.68 15.36
C PRO A 422 13.77 6.83 15.91
N ASP A 423 13.26 6.68 17.12
CA ASP A 423 12.24 7.52 17.75
C ASP A 423 12.61 7.95 19.18
N ALA A 424 13.92 8.02 19.47
CA ALA A 424 14.48 8.26 20.80
C ALA A 424 13.85 9.45 21.55
N ILE A 425 13.64 10.57 20.86
CA ILE A 425 13.28 11.84 21.50
C ILE A 425 11.90 12.37 21.13
N GLY A 426 11.27 11.80 20.10
CA GLY A 426 10.02 12.33 19.57
C GLY A 426 9.33 11.37 18.62
N VAL A 427 8.00 11.36 18.67
CA VAL A 427 7.12 10.69 17.71
C VAL A 427 6.08 11.67 17.20
N ALA A 428 5.74 11.62 15.92
CA ALA A 428 4.78 12.55 15.35
C ALA A 428 4.09 12.03 14.08
N GLY A 429 2.78 12.28 14.01
CA GLY A 429 1.93 12.14 12.84
C GLY A 429 2.06 10.79 12.11
N GLY A 430 1.60 10.79 10.86
CA GLY A 430 1.62 9.62 9.99
C GLY A 430 0.25 9.01 9.80
N SER A 431 0.19 7.77 9.31
CA SER A 431 -1.05 7.12 8.89
C SER A 431 -1.23 5.74 9.52
N VAL A 432 -2.41 5.54 10.13
CA VAL A 432 -2.90 4.23 10.55
C VAL A 432 -3.70 3.60 9.41
N VAL A 433 -3.35 2.37 9.04
CA VAL A 433 -3.96 1.66 7.91
C VAL A 433 -4.27 0.23 8.34
N ARG A 434 -5.44 -0.29 7.94
CA ARG A 434 -5.75 -1.70 8.06
C ARG A 434 -5.13 -2.45 6.88
N ILE A 435 -4.18 -3.33 7.17
CA ILE A 435 -3.51 -4.11 6.13
C ILE A 435 -4.21 -5.46 5.99
N SER A 436 -4.60 -5.78 4.77
CA SER A 436 -5.08 -7.12 4.40
C SER A 436 -3.88 -8.00 4.07
N GLN A 437 -3.80 -9.16 4.71
CA GLN A 437 -2.74 -10.13 4.50
C GLN A 437 -3.14 -11.18 3.45
N PRO A 438 -2.17 -11.82 2.76
CA PRO A 438 -2.46 -12.84 1.74
C PRO A 438 -3.24 -14.06 2.27
N ASP A 439 -3.11 -14.36 3.57
CA ASP A 439 -3.83 -15.45 4.24
C ASP A 439 -5.29 -15.09 4.62
N GLY A 440 -5.72 -13.86 4.30
CA GLY A 440 -7.05 -13.33 4.62
C GLY A 440 -7.17 -12.73 6.02
N SER A 441 -6.11 -12.75 6.83
CA SER A 441 -6.07 -12.01 8.09
C SER A 441 -5.90 -10.51 7.85
N SER A 442 -6.07 -9.71 8.91
CA SER A 442 -5.82 -8.27 8.84
C SER A 442 -5.12 -7.78 10.10
N GLN A 443 -4.25 -6.79 9.96
CA GLN A 443 -3.53 -6.15 11.07
C GLN A 443 -3.55 -4.63 10.90
N TRP A 444 -3.62 -3.88 12.01
CA TRP A 444 -3.43 -2.44 11.96
C TRP A 444 -1.95 -2.12 11.91
N ARG A 445 -1.54 -1.28 10.96
CA ARG A 445 -0.18 -0.72 10.87
C ARG A 445 -0.23 0.79 11.06
N PHE A 446 0.67 1.30 11.89
CA PHE A 446 0.90 2.73 12.08
C PHE A 446 2.25 3.09 11.50
N TYR A 447 2.25 3.80 10.38
CA TYR A 447 3.44 4.45 9.85
C TYR A 447 3.55 5.82 10.48
N TYR A 448 4.60 6.09 11.26
CA TYR A 448 4.75 7.34 12.03
C TYR A 448 6.13 7.96 11.83
N THR A 449 6.27 9.25 12.16
CA THR A 449 7.57 9.92 12.15
C THR A 449 8.30 9.65 13.45
N GLY A 450 9.49 9.06 13.38
CA GLY A 450 10.45 8.95 14.49
C GLY A 450 11.48 10.08 14.45
N CYS A 451 11.82 10.61 15.62
CA CYS A 451 12.91 11.57 15.82
C CYS A 451 14.04 10.90 16.61
N PRO A 452 15.16 10.52 15.97
CA PRO A 452 16.16 9.65 16.58
C PRO A 452 17.21 10.32 17.47
N THR A 453 17.56 11.60 17.28
CA THR A 453 18.66 12.20 18.06
C THR A 453 18.51 13.70 18.32
N VAL A 454 19.03 14.12 19.48
CA VAL A 454 19.47 15.49 19.78
C VAL A 454 20.98 15.59 19.54
N GLY A 455 21.41 15.62 18.28
CA GLY A 455 22.79 16.01 17.99
C GLY A 455 23.06 17.46 18.47
N LYS A 456 24.30 17.79 18.86
CA LYS A 456 24.73 19.20 18.98
C LYS A 456 24.55 19.86 17.62
N ALA A 457 24.01 21.09 17.62
CA ALA A 457 23.70 21.89 16.43
C ALA A 457 24.89 21.98 15.46
N HIS A 458 24.92 21.10 14.46
CA HIS A 458 25.52 21.39 13.18
C HIS A 458 24.40 21.58 12.17
N GLU A 459 24.72 22.27 11.08
CA GLU A 459 23.80 22.67 10.03
C GLU A 459 22.89 21.49 9.65
N LEU A 460 21.64 21.53 10.14
CA LEU A 460 20.52 20.61 9.84
C LEU A 460 20.32 19.41 10.78
N ASN A 461 20.31 19.63 12.10
CA ASN A 461 19.74 18.68 13.08
C ASN A 461 18.21 18.62 13.03
N GLN A 462 17.69 18.03 11.96
CA GLN A 462 16.28 17.68 11.80
C GLN A 462 16.10 16.24 11.32
N GLN A 463 17.01 15.33 11.70
CA GLN A 463 16.88 13.92 11.34
C GLN A 463 15.51 13.41 11.76
N LYS A 464 14.78 12.92 10.77
CA LYS A 464 13.48 12.29 10.89
C LYS A 464 13.51 11.04 10.03
N THR A 465 12.88 10.01 10.55
CA THR A 465 12.74 8.71 9.90
C THR A 465 11.28 8.32 9.91
N ILE A 466 10.89 7.45 8.99
CA ILE A 466 9.56 6.84 9.02
C ILE A 466 9.70 5.48 9.68
N CYS A 467 8.89 5.29 10.71
CA CYS A 467 8.83 4.11 11.54
C CYS A 467 7.52 3.36 11.33
N LEU A 468 7.48 2.11 11.76
CA LEU A 468 6.30 1.26 11.72
C LEU A 468 5.99 0.73 13.12
N ALA A 469 4.71 0.68 13.48
CA ALA A 469 4.18 -0.09 14.59
C ALA A 469 2.97 -0.92 14.14
N THR A 470 2.68 -2.00 14.85
CA THR A 470 1.53 -2.87 14.59
C THR A 470 0.59 -2.93 15.80
N SER A 471 -0.68 -3.20 15.55
CA SER A 471 -1.70 -3.35 16.59
C SER A 471 -2.82 -4.27 16.14
N ASP A 472 -3.45 -4.94 17.10
CA ASP A 472 -4.67 -5.72 16.89
C ASP A 472 -5.94 -4.91 17.17
N ASP A 473 -5.85 -3.88 18.03
CA ASP A 473 -7.00 -3.07 18.49
C ASP A 473 -6.93 -1.59 18.09
N GLY A 474 -5.80 -1.13 17.55
CA GLY A 474 -5.55 0.26 17.17
C GLY A 474 -5.26 1.19 18.35
N ILE A 475 -5.09 0.67 19.56
CA ILE A 475 -4.81 1.44 20.79
C ILE A 475 -3.43 1.04 21.34
N HIS A 476 -3.16 -0.25 21.44
CA HIS A 476 -1.89 -0.78 21.94
C HIS A 476 -0.96 -1.10 20.77
N TRP A 477 0.16 -0.40 20.67
CA TRP A 477 1.06 -0.47 19.53
C TRP A 477 2.39 -1.15 19.86
N THR A 478 2.79 -2.11 19.04
CA THR A 478 4.12 -2.73 19.08
C THR A 478 5.01 -2.10 18.01
N LYS A 479 6.06 -1.38 18.41
CA LYS A 479 6.97 -0.73 17.47
C LYS A 479 7.90 -1.74 16.80
N LEU A 480 8.09 -1.58 15.49
CA LEU A 480 8.97 -2.40 14.66
C LEU A 480 10.23 -1.66 14.17
N GLY A 481 10.41 -0.39 14.57
CA GLY A 481 11.57 0.43 14.21
C GLY A 481 11.40 1.19 12.89
N ALA A 482 12.52 1.61 12.28
CA ALA A 482 12.54 2.38 11.04
C ALA A 482 12.29 1.50 9.80
N VAL A 483 11.43 1.99 8.90
CA VAL A 483 11.17 1.37 7.57
C VAL A 483 11.63 2.27 6.41
N MET A 484 11.87 3.56 6.65
CA MET A 484 12.49 4.44 5.66
C MET A 484 13.35 5.50 6.35
N LEU A 485 14.60 5.55 5.94
CA LEU A 485 15.60 6.50 6.43
C LEU A 485 15.83 7.62 5.41
N ARG A 486 16.43 8.73 5.86
CA ARG A 486 16.99 9.75 4.94
C ARG A 486 18.02 9.13 3.99
N ASP A 487 18.12 9.66 2.78
CA ASP A 487 19.18 9.30 1.82
C ASP A 487 20.23 10.41 1.73
N PRO A 488 21.45 10.21 2.28
CA PRO A 488 22.51 11.21 2.22
C PRO A 488 22.94 11.61 0.79
N GLU A 489 22.60 10.82 -0.23
CA GLU A 489 22.95 11.11 -1.63
C GLU A 489 21.86 11.89 -2.38
N ARG A 490 20.69 12.10 -1.76
CA ARG A 490 19.58 12.86 -2.34
C ARG A 490 19.37 14.16 -1.57
N ASN A 491 19.93 15.25 -2.09
CA ASN A 491 19.95 16.56 -1.43
C ASN A 491 18.58 17.19 -1.09
N TYR A 492 17.46 16.61 -1.49
CA TYR A 492 16.11 17.04 -1.11
C TYR A 492 15.51 16.22 0.05
N GLU A 493 16.15 15.12 0.45
CA GLU A 493 15.73 14.25 1.55
C GLU A 493 16.92 13.80 2.43
N ASP A 494 18.09 14.43 2.27
CA ASP A 494 19.34 14.09 2.96
C ASP A 494 19.36 14.51 4.44
N ILE A 495 18.34 15.23 4.91
CA ILE A 495 18.20 15.60 6.33
C ILE A 495 17.17 14.72 7.01
N GLY A 496 15.99 14.53 6.42
CA GLY A 496 14.95 13.72 7.06
C GLY A 496 13.70 13.48 6.21
N VAL A 497 12.99 12.40 6.55
CA VAL A 497 11.70 11.99 5.98
C VAL A 497 10.65 11.89 7.09
N ALA A 498 9.44 12.37 6.85
CA ALA A 498 8.41 12.54 7.88
C ALA A 498 6.99 12.57 7.30
N GLY A 499 5.99 12.44 8.17
CA GLY A 499 4.57 12.56 7.82
C GLY A 499 4.14 11.61 6.70
N PRO A 500 4.34 10.29 6.86
CA PRO A 500 3.97 9.31 5.84
C PRO A 500 2.46 9.17 5.72
N VAL A 501 1.98 9.06 4.48
CA VAL A 501 0.62 8.64 4.13
C VAL A 501 0.72 7.41 3.27
N VAL A 502 0.31 6.27 3.83
CA VAL A 502 0.43 4.95 3.20
C VAL A 502 -0.93 4.44 2.77
N HIS A 503 -1.02 3.97 1.54
CA HIS A 503 -2.14 3.20 1.03
C HIS A 503 -1.68 1.77 0.70
N GLN A 504 -2.56 0.80 0.95
CA GLN A 504 -2.46 -0.54 0.37
C GLN A 504 -3.36 -0.58 -0.86
N GLU A 505 -2.79 -0.96 -1.99
CA GLU A 505 -3.46 -1.10 -3.28
C GLU A 505 -4.25 -2.42 -3.35
N PRO A 506 -5.24 -2.53 -4.26
CA PRO A 506 -6.06 -3.75 -4.39
C PRO A 506 -5.25 -5.02 -4.74
N ASP A 507 -4.08 -4.87 -5.35
CA ASP A 507 -3.16 -5.97 -5.67
C ASP A 507 -2.27 -6.39 -4.48
N GLY A 508 -2.43 -5.73 -3.33
CA GLY A 508 -1.65 -5.95 -2.11
C GLY A 508 -0.36 -5.14 -2.03
N SER A 509 0.03 -4.44 -3.10
CA SER A 509 1.18 -3.52 -3.08
C SER A 509 0.87 -2.24 -2.30
N PHE A 510 1.89 -1.40 -2.07
CA PHE A 510 1.77 -0.23 -1.23
C PHE A 510 2.36 1.00 -1.90
N ARG A 511 1.77 2.15 -1.56
CA ARG A 511 2.21 3.48 -1.98
C ARG A 511 2.33 4.38 -0.77
N MET A 512 3.36 5.22 -0.75
CA MET A 512 3.59 6.18 0.32
C MET A 512 3.89 7.55 -0.25
N TRP A 513 3.20 8.57 0.27
CA TRP A 513 3.58 9.97 0.10
C TRP A 513 4.12 10.48 1.43
N TYR A 514 5.21 11.24 1.40
CA TYR A 514 5.84 11.72 2.63
C TYR A 514 6.47 13.09 2.43
N SER A 515 6.64 13.81 3.54
CA SER A 515 7.37 15.07 3.57
C SER A 515 8.86 14.76 3.70
N ALA A 516 9.68 15.36 2.85
CA ALA A 516 11.12 15.23 2.90
C ALA A 516 11.77 16.61 3.04
N ILE A 517 12.82 16.69 3.86
CA ILE A 517 13.62 17.90 4.02
C ILE A 517 15.07 17.57 3.66
N GLY A 518 15.69 18.47 2.91
CA GLY A 518 17.07 18.33 2.47
C GLY A 518 17.78 19.67 2.23
N THR A 519 19.09 19.60 2.03
CA THR A 519 19.99 20.73 1.81
C THR A 519 19.64 21.56 0.56
N ARG A 520 18.96 20.97 -0.43
CA ARG A 520 18.55 21.61 -1.69
C ARG A 520 17.64 22.81 -1.47
N HIS A 521 16.67 22.66 -0.57
CA HIS A 521 15.66 23.68 -0.31
C HIS A 521 15.81 24.29 1.09
N GLY A 522 16.34 23.54 2.07
CA GLY A 522 16.31 23.93 3.49
C GLY A 522 14.90 23.92 4.10
N TYR A 523 13.91 23.45 3.34
CA TYR A 523 12.49 23.35 3.69
C TYR A 523 11.93 22.03 3.15
N TYR A 524 10.71 21.71 3.56
CA TYR A 524 10.02 20.50 3.13
C TYR A 524 9.55 20.57 1.66
N SER A 525 9.66 19.41 1.02
CA SER A 525 8.99 19.03 -0.23
C SER A 525 8.22 17.71 -0.02
N ILE A 526 7.35 17.34 -0.97
CA ILE A 526 6.66 16.06 -0.93
C ILE A 526 7.33 15.07 -1.88
N CYS A 527 7.60 13.88 -1.37
CA CYS A 527 8.21 12.76 -2.05
C CYS A 527 7.27 11.54 -2.05
N TYR A 528 7.66 10.51 -2.80
CA TYR A 528 6.89 9.29 -2.99
C TYR A 528 7.74 8.02 -2.87
N ALA A 529 7.10 6.90 -2.53
CA ALA A 529 7.72 5.59 -2.56
C ALA A 529 6.68 4.51 -2.80
N GLU A 530 7.14 3.34 -3.23
CA GLU A 530 6.32 2.15 -3.42
C GLU A 530 6.90 0.98 -2.66
N SER A 531 6.06 0.00 -2.33
CA SER A 531 6.51 -1.23 -1.68
C SER A 531 5.64 -2.39 -2.13
N ASP A 532 6.19 -3.61 -2.11
CA ASP A 532 5.41 -4.84 -2.33
C ASP A 532 4.92 -5.44 -1.00
N ASP A 533 5.47 -5.03 0.15
CA ASP A 533 5.18 -5.60 1.48
C ASP A 533 4.86 -4.55 2.56
N GLY A 534 4.97 -3.26 2.23
CA GLY A 534 4.77 -2.12 3.13
C GLY A 534 5.95 -1.88 4.09
N ILE A 535 7.05 -2.62 3.95
CA ILE A 535 8.23 -2.53 4.83
C ILE A 535 9.45 -2.05 4.04
N HIS A 536 9.64 -2.57 2.83
CA HIS A 536 10.77 -2.24 1.96
C HIS A 536 10.33 -1.30 0.84
N TRP A 537 10.83 -0.06 0.85
CA TRP A 537 10.31 1.04 0.03
C TRP A 537 11.26 1.46 -1.10
N ARG A 538 10.85 1.27 -2.36
CA ARG A 538 11.57 1.75 -3.55
C ARG A 538 11.29 3.22 -3.82
N ARG A 539 12.32 3.96 -4.20
CA ARG A 539 12.33 5.43 -4.37
C ARG A 539 12.80 5.89 -5.75
N GLY A 540 12.80 4.99 -6.75
CA GLY A 540 13.25 5.30 -8.11
C GLY A 540 14.77 5.18 -8.29
N VAL A 541 15.19 5.06 -9.54
CA VAL A 541 16.58 4.76 -9.94
C VAL A 541 17.46 6.00 -9.81
N LYS A 542 16.95 7.15 -10.24
CA LYS A 542 17.70 8.41 -10.28
C LYS A 542 17.24 9.33 -9.16
N SER A 543 18.18 10.15 -8.68
CA SER A 543 17.87 11.29 -7.83
C SER A 543 16.85 12.19 -8.53
N GLY A 544 15.74 12.46 -7.87
CA GLY A 544 14.60 13.22 -8.40
C GLY A 544 13.40 12.37 -8.84
N ASP A 545 13.56 11.06 -9.08
CA ASP A 545 12.45 10.20 -9.57
C ASP A 545 11.25 10.17 -8.60
N ASN A 546 11.51 10.29 -7.30
CA ASN A 546 10.48 10.27 -6.26
C ASN A 546 9.98 11.67 -5.84
N LEU A 547 10.48 12.75 -6.43
CA LEU A 547 9.98 14.09 -6.13
C LEU A 547 8.56 14.25 -6.72
N GLN A 548 7.59 14.60 -5.88
CA GLN A 548 6.20 14.70 -6.27
C GLN A 548 5.70 16.13 -6.33
N LEU A 549 5.91 16.88 -5.25
CA LEU A 549 5.50 18.27 -5.16
C LEU A 549 6.64 19.08 -4.56
N LEU A 550 7.04 20.12 -5.28
CA LEU A 550 8.14 21.00 -4.92
C LEU A 550 7.61 22.40 -4.59
N PRO A 551 8.28 23.17 -3.73
CA PRO A 551 8.03 24.60 -3.59
C PRO A 551 8.06 25.27 -4.97
N ASN A 552 7.07 26.12 -5.26
CA ASN A 552 6.88 26.65 -6.61
C ASN A 552 6.44 28.12 -6.61
N GLY A 553 6.90 28.86 -7.63
CA GLY A 553 6.47 30.22 -7.94
C GLY A 553 6.66 31.24 -6.82
N ASP A 554 5.82 32.26 -6.85
CA ASP A 554 5.69 33.26 -5.79
C ASP A 554 4.40 33.02 -5.00
N GLY A 555 4.39 33.38 -3.71
CA GLY A 555 3.18 33.34 -2.89
C GLY A 555 3.15 32.26 -1.80
N TRP A 556 1.99 31.61 -1.65
CA TRP A 556 1.59 30.87 -0.45
C TRP A 556 2.41 29.59 -0.19
N GLU A 557 2.93 28.94 -1.24
CA GLU A 557 3.74 27.71 -1.16
C GLU A 557 5.17 27.87 -1.72
N LYS A 558 5.63 29.11 -1.93
CA LYS A 558 6.93 29.39 -2.58
C LYS A 558 8.15 28.78 -1.87
N GLN A 559 8.03 28.52 -0.57
CA GLN A 559 9.15 28.11 0.29
C GLN A 559 9.07 26.63 0.64
N MET A 560 7.87 26.10 0.87
CA MET A 560 7.69 24.71 1.31
C MET A 560 6.34 24.13 0.86
N VAL A 561 6.33 22.81 0.71
CA VAL A 561 5.11 21.99 0.62
C VAL A 561 5.30 20.75 1.50
N GLU A 562 4.32 20.43 2.34
CA GLU A 562 4.46 19.34 3.33
C GLU A 562 3.11 18.77 3.78
N TYR A 563 3.20 17.70 4.58
CA TYR A 563 2.10 16.97 5.19
C TYR A 563 1.03 16.59 4.15
N PRO A 564 1.38 15.71 3.21
CA PRO A 564 0.42 15.24 2.22
C PRO A 564 -0.75 14.54 2.92
N SER A 565 -1.94 14.66 2.35
CA SER A 565 -3.04 13.72 2.57
C SER A 565 -3.61 13.39 1.20
N VAL A 566 -3.58 12.10 0.86
CA VAL A 566 -3.90 11.61 -0.48
C VAL A 566 -5.13 10.72 -0.38
N ILE A 567 -6.06 10.85 -1.32
CA ILE A 567 -7.22 9.96 -1.48
C ILE A 567 -7.41 9.60 -2.95
N GLN A 568 -7.92 8.40 -3.21
CA GLN A 568 -8.32 7.97 -4.56
C GLN A 568 -9.71 8.52 -4.89
N GLU A 569 -9.86 9.10 -6.09
CA GLU A 569 -11.09 9.68 -6.61
C GLU A 569 -11.37 9.21 -8.03
N GLY A 570 -12.05 8.08 -8.18
CA GLY A 570 -12.26 7.49 -9.51
C GLY A 570 -10.92 7.15 -10.17
N ASP A 571 -10.57 7.85 -11.23
CA ASP A 571 -9.38 7.63 -12.06
C ASP A 571 -8.15 8.49 -11.67
N HIS A 572 -8.29 9.38 -10.69
CA HIS A 572 -7.21 10.25 -10.23
C HIS A 572 -7.05 10.21 -8.72
N LEU A 573 -5.89 10.64 -8.26
CA LEU A 573 -5.62 10.92 -6.87
C LEU A 573 -5.89 12.39 -6.59
N ARG A 574 -6.37 12.69 -5.39
CA ARG A 574 -6.38 14.04 -4.83
C ARG A 574 -5.40 14.13 -3.68
N LEU A 575 -4.58 15.17 -3.69
CA LEU A 575 -3.64 15.55 -2.65
C LEU A 575 -4.14 16.83 -1.97
N PHE A 576 -4.11 16.86 -0.65
CA PHE A 576 -4.13 18.07 0.16
C PHE A 576 -2.77 18.24 0.85
N TYR A 577 -2.28 19.48 0.95
CA TYR A 577 -0.96 19.76 1.49
C TYR A 577 -0.86 21.17 2.12
N CYS A 578 0.09 21.35 3.03
CA CYS A 578 0.37 22.65 3.65
C CYS A 578 1.33 23.49 2.81
N GLY A 579 1.13 24.81 2.85
CA GLY A 579 2.08 25.79 2.33
C GLY A 579 3.05 26.29 3.39
N ASN A 580 3.65 27.47 3.13
CA ASN A 580 4.70 28.11 3.91
C ASN A 580 4.45 28.19 5.43
N GLY A 581 5.55 28.05 6.17
CA GLY A 581 5.62 28.33 7.60
C GLY A 581 4.82 27.35 8.45
N TYR A 582 4.73 26.08 8.03
CA TYR A 582 3.89 25.08 8.66
C TYR A 582 2.43 25.52 8.64
N GLY A 583 1.87 25.72 7.45
CA GLY A 583 0.47 26.07 7.25
C GLY A 583 0.08 27.53 7.60
N ARG A 584 1.05 28.42 7.85
CA ARG A 584 0.79 29.87 8.06
C ARG A 584 0.08 30.52 6.88
N THR A 585 0.26 29.96 5.69
CA THR A 585 -0.40 30.41 4.46
C THR A 585 -1.57 29.52 4.05
N GLY A 586 -1.92 28.51 4.83
CA GLY A 586 -3.08 27.64 4.61
C GLY A 586 -2.75 26.29 3.98
N ILE A 587 -3.83 25.60 3.59
CA ILE A 587 -3.83 24.30 2.93
C ILE A 587 -4.28 24.48 1.48
N GLY A 588 -3.57 23.82 0.56
CA GLY A 588 -3.92 23.71 -0.85
C GLY A 588 -4.28 22.28 -1.25
N THR A 589 -4.72 22.13 -2.50
CA THR A 589 -5.00 20.84 -3.12
C THR A 589 -4.40 20.73 -4.52
N ALA A 590 -4.13 19.50 -4.93
CA ALA A 590 -3.72 19.15 -6.27
C ALA A 590 -4.42 17.85 -6.66
N VAL A 591 -4.65 17.65 -7.94
CA VAL A 591 -5.08 16.36 -8.48
C VAL A 591 -3.92 15.76 -9.24
N SER A 592 -3.79 14.43 -9.21
CA SER A 592 -2.85 13.78 -10.11
C SER A 592 -3.25 14.14 -11.53
N LYS A 593 -2.29 14.48 -12.38
CA LYS A 593 -2.50 14.32 -13.82
C LYS A 593 -2.95 12.89 -14.01
N VAL A 594 -4.17 12.72 -14.50
CA VAL A 594 -4.43 11.57 -15.35
C VAL A 594 -3.32 11.66 -16.39
N PRO A 595 -2.41 10.67 -16.48
CA PRO A 595 -1.22 10.76 -17.30
C PRO A 595 -1.59 11.44 -18.61
N ALA A 596 -0.97 12.60 -18.90
CA ALA A 596 -1.08 13.17 -20.22
C ALA A 596 -0.65 12.03 -21.14
N GLN A 597 -1.54 11.55 -21.99
CA GLN A 597 -1.18 10.59 -22.99
C GLN A 597 -0.19 11.28 -23.95
N GLU A 598 1.09 11.42 -23.56
CA GLU A 598 2.17 11.27 -24.51
C GLU A 598 2.01 9.85 -25.05
N ASN A 599 1.17 9.71 -26.08
CA ASN A 599 1.12 8.67 -27.12
C ASN A 599 1.81 7.32 -26.84
N GLN A 600 1.65 6.80 -25.63
CA GLN A 600 1.86 5.43 -25.19
C GLN A 600 0.85 5.18 -24.07
N ALA A 601 -0.42 5.44 -24.39
CA ALA A 601 -1.44 4.60 -23.82
C ALA A 601 -1.00 3.14 -24.10
N ALA A 602 -0.75 2.35 -23.05
CA ALA A 602 -1.43 1.06 -23.04
C ALA A 602 -2.92 1.41 -23.07
N LYS A 603 -3.37 1.67 -24.30
CA LYS A 603 -4.74 1.78 -24.74
C LYS A 603 -5.44 0.67 -23.94
N VAL A 604 -6.37 0.99 -23.01
CA VAL A 604 -7.61 0.20 -23.04
C VAL A 604 -8.00 0.40 -24.49
N PRO A 605 -7.84 -0.62 -25.35
CA PRO A 605 -7.83 -0.34 -26.76
C PRO A 605 -9.14 0.40 -27.06
N GLU A 606 -9.05 1.49 -27.83
CA GLU A 606 -10.18 2.26 -28.41
C GLU A 606 -11.30 1.35 -28.95
N ARG A 607 -11.02 0.05 -29.05
CA ARG A 607 -11.85 -1.12 -29.21
C ARG A 607 -13.06 -1.27 -28.30
N PHE A 608 -13.04 -0.86 -27.02
CA PHE A 608 -14.30 -0.71 -26.28
C PHE A 608 -14.89 0.64 -26.66
N GLN A 609 -15.37 0.76 -27.89
CA GLN A 609 -16.19 1.90 -28.28
C GLN A 609 -17.49 1.81 -27.49
N GLN A 610 -17.46 2.27 -26.25
CA GLN A 610 -18.59 2.21 -25.34
C GLN A 610 -19.78 2.88 -26.01
N ALA A 611 -20.95 2.26 -25.89
CA ALA A 611 -22.17 2.92 -26.27
C ALA A 611 -22.28 4.23 -25.47
N LYS A 612 -22.59 5.32 -26.15
CA LYS A 612 -22.67 6.64 -25.57
C LYS A 612 -23.72 7.43 -26.31
N ASP A 613 -24.45 8.27 -25.60
CA ASP A 613 -25.52 9.09 -26.17
C ASP A 613 -26.63 8.23 -26.81
N ARG A 614 -26.89 7.06 -26.24
CA ARG A 614 -27.83 6.02 -26.68
C ARG A 614 -27.52 5.46 -28.08
N THR A 615 -26.27 5.55 -28.51
CA THR A 615 -25.77 5.02 -29.79
C THR A 615 -24.47 4.23 -29.63
N PHE A 616 -24.09 3.47 -30.66
CA PHE A 616 -22.83 2.71 -30.72
C PHE A 616 -22.03 3.15 -31.95
N LYS A 617 -20.91 3.85 -31.70
CA LYS A 617 -20.19 4.63 -32.72
C LYS A 617 -19.28 3.80 -33.65
N ALA A 618 -19.23 2.48 -33.48
CA ALA A 618 -18.43 1.58 -34.32
C ALA A 618 -18.98 1.44 -35.74
N PHE A 619 -20.22 1.87 -35.95
CA PHE A 619 -20.93 1.80 -37.20
C PHE A 619 -21.37 3.19 -37.63
N ASP A 620 -21.03 3.57 -38.87
CA ASP A 620 -21.58 4.78 -39.47
C ASP A 620 -23.07 4.56 -39.74
N SER A 621 -23.91 5.25 -38.97
CA SER A 621 -25.35 5.06 -39.04
C SER A 621 -25.96 5.41 -40.40
N GLN A 622 -25.34 6.26 -41.22
CA GLN A 622 -25.88 6.60 -42.55
C GLN A 622 -25.54 5.50 -43.56
N GLN A 623 -24.34 4.93 -43.48
CA GLN A 623 -23.91 3.85 -44.37
C GLN A 623 -24.58 2.51 -44.02
N GLU A 624 -24.70 2.21 -42.73
CA GLU A 624 -25.17 0.91 -42.22
C GLU A 624 -26.70 0.80 -42.20
N GLN A 625 -27.44 1.88 -42.48
CA GLN A 625 -28.90 1.84 -42.70
C GLN A 625 -29.31 1.09 -43.98
N LYS A 626 -28.39 0.94 -44.94
CA LYS A 626 -28.65 0.24 -46.20
C LYS A 626 -28.25 -1.23 -46.08
N TRP A 627 -29.03 -2.11 -46.70
CA TRP A 627 -28.65 -3.52 -46.83
C TRP A 627 -27.38 -3.65 -47.68
N GLN A 628 -26.35 -4.32 -47.14
CA GLN A 628 -25.04 -4.48 -47.77
C GLN A 628 -24.74 -5.93 -48.20
N GLY A 629 -25.68 -6.84 -48.00
CA GLY A 629 -25.51 -8.28 -48.23
C GLY A 629 -25.50 -9.09 -46.93
N PRO A 630 -25.53 -10.43 -47.03
CA PRO A 630 -25.50 -11.31 -45.85
C PRO A 630 -24.23 -11.11 -45.04
N TYR A 631 -24.34 -11.21 -43.72
CA TYR A 631 -23.21 -11.20 -42.78
C TYR A 631 -23.54 -12.08 -41.57
N PHE A 632 -22.58 -12.27 -40.67
CA PHE A 632 -22.85 -12.94 -39.40
C PHE A 632 -22.24 -12.18 -38.21
N PHE A 633 -22.81 -12.42 -37.03
CA PHE A 633 -22.29 -11.93 -35.75
C PHE A 633 -22.24 -13.07 -34.73
N LEU A 634 -21.48 -12.85 -33.65
CA LEU A 634 -21.37 -13.80 -32.54
C LEU A 634 -22.12 -13.27 -31.32
N GLN A 635 -23.03 -14.08 -30.78
CA GLN A 635 -23.74 -13.80 -29.53
C GLN A 635 -23.21 -14.70 -28.41
N MET A 636 -22.67 -14.07 -27.38
CA MET A 636 -22.28 -14.67 -26.11
C MET A 636 -23.25 -14.23 -25.02
N ALA A 637 -23.19 -14.90 -23.87
CA ALA A 637 -23.88 -14.50 -22.65
C ALA A 637 -23.10 -15.01 -21.43
N ASP A 638 -23.32 -14.39 -20.26
CA ASP A 638 -22.93 -14.95 -18.96
C ASP A 638 -21.44 -15.38 -18.91
N THR A 639 -20.51 -14.47 -19.24
CA THR A 639 -19.09 -14.71 -18.96
C THR A 639 -18.87 -14.83 -17.45
N GLN A 640 -19.62 -14.02 -16.69
CA GLN A 640 -19.91 -14.12 -15.26
C GLN A 640 -18.70 -14.52 -14.40
N TYR A 641 -17.62 -13.74 -14.54
CA TYR A 641 -16.33 -14.01 -13.90
C TYR A 641 -16.48 -14.25 -12.40
N GLY A 642 -16.16 -15.45 -11.92
CA GLY A 642 -16.23 -15.84 -10.51
C GLY A 642 -17.38 -16.78 -10.15
N MET A 643 -18.30 -17.08 -11.06
CA MET A 643 -19.45 -17.96 -10.79
C MET A 643 -19.07 -19.44 -10.50
N PHE A 644 -18.02 -19.97 -11.12
CA PHE A 644 -17.55 -21.35 -10.91
C PHE A 644 -17.11 -21.59 -9.47
N SER A 645 -16.42 -20.61 -8.88
CA SER A 645 -15.81 -20.74 -7.56
C SER A 645 -16.63 -20.06 -6.44
N GLY A 646 -17.72 -19.37 -6.79
CA GLY A 646 -18.48 -18.55 -5.84
C GLY A 646 -17.68 -17.33 -5.39
N ASN A 647 -17.07 -16.63 -6.34
CA ASN A 647 -16.21 -15.47 -6.14
C ASN A 647 -14.93 -15.74 -5.34
N LYS A 648 -14.41 -16.97 -5.24
CA LYS A 648 -13.08 -17.23 -4.64
C LYS A 648 -11.92 -16.90 -5.59
N GLY A 649 -12.15 -17.09 -6.89
CA GLY A 649 -11.28 -16.77 -8.04
C GLY A 649 -12.10 -16.80 -9.34
N PHE A 650 -11.53 -16.42 -10.48
CA PHE A 650 -12.22 -16.35 -11.78
C PHE A 650 -11.41 -16.93 -12.94
N GLU A 651 -10.48 -17.84 -12.63
CA GLU A 651 -9.50 -18.38 -13.56
C GLU A 651 -10.16 -19.25 -14.65
N LYS A 652 -11.25 -19.95 -14.30
CA LYS A 652 -11.99 -20.80 -15.25
C LYS A 652 -12.76 -19.96 -16.27
N GLU A 653 -13.42 -18.92 -15.80
CA GLU A 653 -14.13 -17.97 -16.67
C GLU A 653 -13.15 -17.23 -17.56
N ALA A 654 -11.99 -16.81 -17.02
CA ALA A 654 -10.93 -16.20 -17.82
C ALA A 654 -10.45 -17.11 -18.94
N ALA A 655 -10.19 -18.40 -18.66
CA ALA A 655 -9.78 -19.35 -19.69
C ALA A 655 -10.84 -19.54 -20.79
N LEU A 656 -12.12 -19.66 -20.40
CA LEU A 656 -13.23 -19.79 -21.35
C LEU A 656 -13.46 -18.52 -22.18
N ALA A 657 -13.34 -17.35 -21.56
CA ALA A 657 -13.41 -16.07 -22.26
C ALA A 657 -12.26 -15.93 -23.26
N GLN A 658 -11.02 -16.28 -22.87
CA GLN A 658 -9.88 -16.27 -23.78
C GLN A 658 -10.09 -17.21 -24.97
N GLN A 659 -10.61 -18.42 -24.75
CA GLN A 659 -10.97 -19.34 -25.83
C GLN A 659 -12.05 -18.74 -26.75
N ALA A 660 -13.09 -18.11 -26.19
CA ALA A 660 -14.09 -17.40 -26.99
C ALA A 660 -13.47 -16.29 -27.84
N VAL A 661 -12.54 -15.50 -27.26
CA VAL A 661 -11.80 -14.44 -27.96
C VAL A 661 -10.97 -14.98 -29.12
N GLU A 662 -10.29 -16.11 -28.95
CA GLU A 662 -9.57 -16.79 -30.03
C GLU A 662 -10.52 -17.16 -31.18
N HIS A 663 -11.71 -17.68 -30.88
CA HIS A 663 -12.71 -17.99 -31.90
C HIS A 663 -13.25 -16.73 -32.59
N ILE A 664 -13.52 -15.65 -31.86
CA ILE A 664 -13.97 -14.37 -32.47
C ILE A 664 -12.93 -13.90 -33.48
N ASN A 665 -11.65 -13.91 -33.11
CA ASN A 665 -10.56 -13.45 -33.96
C ASN A 665 -10.39 -14.33 -35.20
N ARG A 666 -10.51 -15.64 -35.03
CA ARG A 666 -10.43 -16.61 -36.11
C ARG A 666 -11.59 -16.47 -37.09
N LEU A 667 -12.82 -16.32 -36.58
CA LEU A 667 -14.02 -16.30 -37.40
C LEU A 667 -14.26 -14.96 -38.10
N ARG A 668 -13.84 -13.83 -37.50
CA ARG A 668 -13.98 -12.49 -38.08
C ARG A 668 -15.45 -12.05 -38.32
N PRO A 669 -16.35 -12.13 -37.31
CA PRO A 669 -17.73 -11.67 -37.46
C PRO A 669 -17.81 -10.15 -37.71
N LYS A 670 -18.97 -9.68 -38.22
CA LYS A 670 -19.26 -8.25 -38.38
C LYS A 670 -19.24 -7.50 -37.03
N PHE A 671 -19.68 -8.18 -35.95
CA PHE A 671 -19.48 -7.77 -34.55
C PHE A 671 -19.64 -8.97 -33.62
N ALA A 672 -19.21 -8.82 -32.37
CA ALA A 672 -19.49 -9.74 -31.28
C ALA A 672 -20.32 -9.00 -30.20
N ILE A 673 -21.24 -9.71 -29.55
CA ILE A 673 -22.09 -9.15 -28.49
C ILE A 673 -22.15 -10.09 -27.29
N VAL A 674 -22.08 -9.55 -26.06
CA VAL A 674 -22.23 -10.30 -24.81
C VAL A 674 -23.51 -9.85 -24.09
N CYS A 675 -24.49 -10.74 -24.03
CA CYS A 675 -25.82 -10.52 -23.44
C CYS A 675 -25.81 -10.62 -21.90
N GLY A 676 -25.18 -9.66 -21.22
CA GLY A 676 -25.24 -9.48 -19.76
C GLY A 676 -24.49 -10.52 -18.93
N ASP A 677 -24.46 -10.22 -17.63
CA ASP A 677 -23.68 -10.93 -16.62
C ASP A 677 -22.23 -11.07 -17.06
N LEU A 678 -21.64 -9.91 -17.36
CA LEU A 678 -20.22 -9.77 -17.69
C LEU A 678 -19.38 -10.18 -16.49
N THR A 679 -19.85 -9.82 -15.29
CA THR A 679 -19.25 -10.11 -13.98
C THR A 679 -20.19 -10.97 -13.12
N ASN A 680 -19.67 -11.65 -12.09
CA ASN A 680 -20.50 -12.36 -11.11
C ASN A 680 -20.76 -11.53 -9.84
N ALA A 681 -19.83 -10.66 -9.47
CA ALA A 681 -20.02 -9.70 -8.39
C ALA A 681 -20.84 -8.53 -8.90
N THR A 682 -21.75 -8.00 -8.08
CA THR A 682 -22.51 -6.77 -8.39
C THR A 682 -21.70 -5.52 -8.05
N PRO A 683 -22.04 -4.33 -8.61
CA PRO A 683 -21.25 -3.12 -8.41
C PRO A 683 -21.03 -2.71 -6.94
N GLU A 684 -21.93 -3.11 -6.04
CA GLU A 684 -21.83 -2.86 -4.59
C GLU A 684 -20.82 -3.78 -3.88
N GLN A 685 -20.37 -4.85 -4.54
CA GLN A 685 -19.51 -5.86 -3.94
C GLN A 685 -18.03 -5.58 -4.24
N ALA A 686 -17.18 -5.70 -3.22
CA ALA A 686 -15.75 -5.37 -3.28
C ALA A 686 -14.97 -6.05 -4.43
N ARG A 687 -15.42 -7.21 -4.91
CA ARG A 687 -14.75 -7.96 -6.01
C ARG A 687 -15.17 -7.53 -7.42
N TYR A 688 -16.16 -6.64 -7.57
CA TYR A 688 -16.65 -6.20 -8.87
C TYR A 688 -15.53 -5.65 -9.76
N GLN A 689 -14.71 -4.74 -9.21
CA GLN A 689 -13.65 -4.08 -9.96
C GLN A 689 -12.60 -5.05 -10.51
N ALA A 690 -12.22 -6.08 -9.75
CA ALA A 690 -11.29 -7.11 -10.22
C ALA A 690 -11.87 -7.93 -11.39
N GLN A 691 -13.16 -8.22 -11.35
CA GLN A 691 -13.84 -8.96 -12.42
C GLN A 691 -14.03 -8.10 -13.68
N VAL A 692 -14.38 -6.82 -13.50
CA VAL A 692 -14.43 -5.83 -14.60
C VAL A 692 -13.06 -5.71 -15.27
N ALA A 693 -11.99 -5.56 -14.48
CA ALA A 693 -10.63 -5.48 -15.00
C ALA A 693 -10.24 -6.73 -15.78
N GLN A 694 -10.58 -7.92 -15.26
CA GLN A 694 -10.31 -9.19 -15.95
C GLN A 694 -11.11 -9.31 -17.26
N TYR A 695 -12.40 -8.95 -17.26
CA TYR A 695 -13.21 -8.93 -18.48
C TYR A 695 -12.57 -8.02 -19.53
N HIS A 696 -12.19 -6.80 -19.16
CA HIS A 696 -11.51 -5.89 -20.08
C HIS A 696 -10.18 -6.45 -20.57
N HIS A 697 -9.39 -7.07 -19.69
CA HIS A 697 -8.12 -7.70 -20.06
C HIS A 697 -8.31 -8.78 -21.13
N ASP A 698 -9.23 -9.72 -20.92
CA ASP A 698 -9.44 -10.83 -21.86
C ASP A 698 -10.04 -10.35 -23.18
N PHE A 699 -11.12 -9.57 -23.11
CA PHE A 699 -11.79 -9.07 -24.30
C PHE A 699 -11.02 -7.97 -25.03
N SER A 700 -9.97 -7.36 -24.43
CA SER A 700 -9.04 -6.49 -25.16
C SER A 700 -8.30 -7.22 -26.28
N LYS A 701 -8.22 -8.56 -26.22
CA LYS A 701 -7.49 -9.39 -27.19
C LYS A 701 -8.28 -9.74 -28.45
N VAL A 702 -9.58 -9.45 -28.52
CA VAL A 702 -10.32 -9.59 -29.80
C VAL A 702 -9.68 -8.66 -30.87
N SER A 703 -9.79 -8.90 -32.18
CA SER A 703 -9.19 -8.04 -33.20
C SER A 703 -9.84 -6.66 -33.22
N ALA A 704 -9.05 -5.59 -33.30
CA ALA A 704 -9.52 -4.21 -33.09
C ALA A 704 -10.59 -3.73 -34.09
N ASP A 705 -10.70 -4.39 -35.23
CA ASP A 705 -11.67 -4.11 -36.29
C ASP A 705 -12.97 -4.93 -36.17
N ILE A 706 -13.09 -5.75 -35.12
CA ILE A 706 -14.33 -6.44 -34.74
C ILE A 706 -14.95 -5.67 -33.57
N PRO A 707 -16.06 -4.95 -33.78
CA PRO A 707 -16.76 -4.26 -32.71
C PRO A 707 -17.29 -5.25 -31.66
N LEU A 708 -17.12 -4.90 -30.39
CA LEU A 708 -17.61 -5.67 -29.25
C LEU A 708 -18.71 -4.88 -28.54
N VAL A 709 -19.91 -5.47 -28.46
CA VAL A 709 -21.09 -4.86 -27.86
C VAL A 709 -21.33 -5.49 -26.49
N CYS A 710 -21.44 -4.66 -25.45
CA CYS A 710 -21.74 -5.09 -24.09
C CYS A 710 -23.21 -4.78 -23.76
N VAL A 711 -23.90 -5.72 -23.15
CA VAL A 711 -25.28 -5.59 -22.65
C VAL A 711 -25.22 -5.77 -21.14
N CYS A 712 -26.00 -5.02 -20.36
CA CYS A 712 -26.02 -5.17 -18.90
C CYS A 712 -26.91 -6.35 -18.45
N GLY A 713 -26.43 -7.15 -17.50
CA GLY A 713 -27.20 -8.15 -16.76
C GLY A 713 -27.45 -7.76 -15.30
N ASN A 714 -28.20 -8.58 -14.57
CA ASN A 714 -28.50 -8.31 -13.16
C ASN A 714 -27.27 -8.45 -12.26
N HIS A 715 -26.22 -9.17 -12.67
CA HIS A 715 -24.95 -9.15 -11.96
C HIS A 715 -24.11 -7.91 -12.28
N ASP A 716 -24.40 -7.21 -13.38
CA ASP A 716 -23.63 -6.01 -13.75
C ASP A 716 -24.22 -4.72 -13.18
N ILE A 717 -25.52 -4.70 -12.86
CA ILE A 717 -26.24 -3.53 -12.33
C ILE A 717 -27.16 -3.84 -11.14
N GLY A 718 -27.22 -5.09 -10.67
CA GLY A 718 -28.07 -5.53 -9.56
C GLY A 718 -29.41 -6.15 -9.99
N ASN A 719 -29.95 -7.06 -9.16
CA ASN A 719 -31.29 -7.65 -9.34
C ASN A 719 -32.40 -6.60 -9.23
N ARG A 720 -32.17 -5.55 -8.44
CA ARG A 720 -32.98 -4.36 -8.33
C ARG A 720 -32.08 -3.16 -8.63
N PRO A 721 -31.91 -2.78 -9.91
CA PRO A 721 -30.99 -1.73 -10.28
C PRO A 721 -31.33 -0.40 -9.63
N THR A 722 -30.29 0.38 -9.31
CA THR A 722 -30.41 1.76 -8.84
C THR A 722 -29.74 2.69 -9.85
N PRO A 723 -30.03 4.01 -9.85
CA PRO A 723 -29.28 4.96 -10.67
C PRO A 723 -27.77 4.88 -10.46
N GLN A 724 -27.33 4.57 -9.24
CA GLN A 724 -25.91 4.44 -8.90
C GLN A 724 -25.28 3.18 -9.52
N SER A 725 -25.92 2.02 -9.40
CA SER A 725 -25.38 0.78 -9.97
C SER A 725 -25.36 0.82 -11.50
N ILE A 726 -26.37 1.46 -12.12
CA ILE A 726 -26.41 1.71 -13.56
C ILE A 726 -25.28 2.66 -13.98
N ALA A 727 -25.05 3.76 -13.25
CA ALA A 727 -23.96 4.68 -13.54
C ALA A 727 -22.58 4.01 -13.44
N GLN A 728 -22.39 3.09 -12.48
CA GLN A 728 -21.15 2.31 -12.35
C GLN A 728 -20.94 1.38 -13.55
N TYR A 729 -21.97 0.67 -14.01
CA TYR A 729 -21.89 -0.10 -15.26
C TYR A 729 -21.51 0.79 -16.45
N GLN A 730 -22.14 1.96 -16.57
CA GLN A 730 -21.92 2.89 -17.69
C GLN A 730 -20.47 3.39 -17.77
N GLN A 731 -19.79 3.53 -16.64
CA GLN A 731 -18.37 3.90 -16.61
C GLN A 731 -17.46 2.85 -17.29
N HIS A 732 -17.81 1.57 -17.18
CA HIS A 732 -16.96 0.48 -17.67
C HIS A 732 -17.38 -0.07 -19.04
N PHE A 733 -18.69 -0.14 -19.31
CA PHE A 733 -19.21 -0.86 -20.47
C PHE A 733 -20.02 0.02 -21.43
N GLY A 734 -20.31 1.27 -21.07
CA GLY A 734 -21.14 2.20 -21.84
C GLY A 734 -22.62 2.17 -21.46
N ASP A 735 -23.43 2.89 -22.22
CA ASP A 735 -24.87 3.05 -21.96
C ASP A 735 -25.58 1.71 -21.73
N ASP A 736 -26.46 1.67 -20.73
CA ASP A 736 -27.22 0.48 -20.31
C ASP A 736 -28.32 0.07 -21.31
N TYR A 737 -28.74 1.00 -22.17
CA TYR A 737 -29.59 0.77 -23.33
C TYR A 737 -29.24 1.76 -24.44
N PHE A 738 -29.24 1.30 -25.69
CA PHE A 738 -28.82 2.06 -26.87
C PHE A 738 -29.20 1.32 -28.17
N ALA A 739 -29.06 1.98 -29.32
CA ALA A 739 -29.34 1.35 -30.61
C ALA A 739 -28.30 1.70 -31.68
N PHE A 740 -28.14 0.82 -32.66
CA PHE A 740 -27.19 0.99 -33.77
C PHE A 740 -27.63 0.24 -35.02
N TRP A 741 -27.08 0.65 -36.17
CA TRP A 741 -27.35 0.03 -37.46
C TRP A 741 -26.18 -0.85 -37.90
N THR A 742 -26.49 -2.01 -38.48
CA THR A 742 -25.51 -2.87 -39.18
C THR A 742 -26.13 -3.51 -40.41
N GLY A 743 -25.61 -3.21 -41.59
CA GLY A 743 -25.97 -3.83 -42.87
C GLY A 743 -27.46 -3.83 -43.16
N GLY A 744 -28.17 -2.74 -42.85
CA GLY A 744 -29.62 -2.60 -43.03
C GLY A 744 -30.47 -3.15 -41.89
N VAL A 745 -29.86 -3.59 -40.78
CA VAL A 745 -30.54 -4.10 -39.58
C VAL A 745 -30.48 -3.09 -38.45
N ARG A 746 -31.62 -2.86 -37.80
CA ARG A 746 -31.69 -2.05 -36.56
C ARG A 746 -31.49 -2.97 -35.35
N ASN A 747 -30.39 -2.77 -34.63
CA ASN A 747 -30.10 -3.47 -33.38
C ASN A 747 -30.43 -2.56 -32.20
N ILE A 748 -31.21 -3.05 -31.25
CA ILE A 748 -31.65 -2.31 -30.06
C ILE A 748 -31.24 -3.11 -28.83
N VAL A 749 -30.49 -2.47 -27.93
CA VAL A 749 -30.06 -3.05 -26.66
C VAL A 749 -30.95 -2.49 -25.54
N LEU A 750 -31.50 -3.36 -24.71
CA LEU A 750 -32.36 -2.99 -23.58
C LEU A 750 -31.74 -3.39 -22.24
N ASN A 751 -31.89 -2.51 -21.25
CA ASN A 751 -31.67 -2.83 -19.85
C ASN A 751 -32.85 -3.69 -19.36
N SER A 752 -32.67 -5.01 -19.42
CA SER A 752 -33.68 -5.96 -18.95
C SER A 752 -33.81 -6.05 -17.43
N SER A 753 -32.81 -5.62 -16.66
CA SER A 753 -32.87 -5.67 -15.20
C SER A 753 -33.89 -4.69 -14.65
N VAL A 754 -34.03 -3.50 -15.26
CA VAL A 754 -35.12 -2.55 -14.91
C VAL A 754 -36.50 -3.02 -15.41
N LEU A 755 -36.55 -3.86 -16.45
CA LEU A 755 -37.78 -4.55 -16.87
C LEU A 755 -38.17 -5.67 -15.89
N LYS A 756 -37.18 -6.30 -15.25
CA LYS A 756 -37.37 -7.40 -14.30
C LYS A 756 -37.84 -6.90 -12.93
N ASP A 757 -37.17 -5.89 -12.38
CA ASP A 757 -37.56 -5.19 -11.14
C ASP A 757 -37.22 -3.69 -11.26
N PRO A 758 -38.21 -2.83 -11.56
CA PRO A 758 -37.99 -1.39 -11.71
C PRO A 758 -37.92 -0.63 -10.38
N THR A 759 -38.15 -1.28 -9.24
CA THR A 759 -38.43 -0.54 -7.98
C THR A 759 -37.27 0.34 -7.50
N GLY A 760 -36.02 0.00 -7.84
CA GLY A 760 -34.85 0.83 -7.54
C GLY A 760 -34.57 1.95 -8.55
N ALA A 761 -35.14 1.88 -9.75
CA ALA A 761 -34.91 2.85 -10.84
C ALA A 761 -36.14 3.02 -11.77
N PRO A 762 -37.33 3.38 -11.25
CA PRO A 762 -38.56 3.43 -12.05
C PRO A 762 -38.49 4.50 -13.15
N GLY A 763 -37.75 5.59 -12.93
CA GLY A 763 -37.52 6.62 -13.94
C GLY A 763 -36.70 6.14 -15.13
N VAL A 764 -35.78 5.17 -14.93
CA VAL A 764 -35.00 4.58 -16.02
C VAL A 764 -35.88 3.69 -16.89
N LEU A 765 -36.76 2.88 -16.27
CA LEU A 765 -37.74 2.08 -17.02
C LEU A 765 -38.62 2.98 -17.89
N ALA A 766 -39.23 4.02 -17.30
CA ALA A 766 -40.11 4.94 -18.04
C ALA A 766 -39.37 5.62 -19.22
N ALA A 767 -38.12 6.05 -19.02
CA ALA A 767 -37.31 6.65 -20.07
C ALA A 767 -36.96 5.65 -21.18
N GLN A 768 -36.62 4.40 -20.82
CA GLN A 768 -36.35 3.33 -21.78
C GLN A 768 -37.58 2.96 -22.60
N GLU A 769 -38.76 2.86 -21.99
CA GLU A 769 -40.01 2.52 -22.68
C GLU A 769 -40.39 3.56 -23.72
N GLU A 770 -40.26 4.85 -23.39
CA GLU A 770 -40.54 5.93 -24.34
C GLU A 770 -39.49 5.97 -25.45
N TRP A 771 -38.21 5.82 -25.09
CA TRP A 771 -37.13 5.74 -26.07
C TRP A 771 -37.31 4.55 -27.03
N LEU A 772 -37.71 3.37 -26.53
CA LEU A 772 -37.94 2.18 -27.34
C LEU A 772 -39.05 2.39 -28.38
N LYS A 773 -40.16 3.03 -28.01
CA LYS A 773 -41.22 3.38 -28.97
C LYS A 773 -40.65 4.18 -30.14
N GLN A 774 -39.82 5.18 -29.85
CA GLN A 774 -39.16 5.98 -30.87
C GLN A 774 -38.23 5.12 -31.75
N GLN A 775 -37.44 4.22 -31.16
CA GLN A 775 -36.52 3.38 -31.92
C GLN A 775 -37.22 2.40 -32.87
N LEU A 776 -38.33 1.82 -32.43
CA LEU A 776 -39.15 0.93 -33.26
C LEU A 776 -39.81 1.70 -34.40
N HIS A 777 -40.32 2.90 -34.14
CA HIS A 777 -40.87 3.78 -35.17
C HIS A 777 -39.80 4.19 -36.19
N ASP A 778 -38.61 4.57 -35.73
CA ASP A 778 -37.48 4.93 -36.59
C ASP A 778 -37.05 3.77 -37.49
N ALA A 779 -37.04 2.54 -36.96
CA ALA A 779 -36.74 1.34 -37.74
C ALA A 779 -37.74 1.12 -38.87
N GLN A 780 -39.04 1.29 -38.58
CA GLN A 780 -40.10 1.17 -39.58
C GLN A 780 -40.02 2.27 -40.65
N ASN A 781 -39.80 3.52 -40.23
CA ASN A 781 -39.65 4.67 -41.14
C ASN A 781 -38.44 4.52 -42.06
N ALA A 782 -37.32 4.06 -41.52
CA ALA A 782 -36.11 3.76 -42.28
C ALA A 782 -36.22 2.47 -43.11
N LYS A 783 -37.32 1.71 -42.98
CA LYS A 783 -37.55 0.41 -43.62
C LYS A 783 -36.40 -0.56 -43.34
N ALA A 784 -36.04 -0.69 -42.06
CA ALA A 784 -35.07 -1.67 -41.59
C ALA A 784 -35.39 -3.05 -42.17
N ARG A 785 -34.36 -3.76 -42.65
CA ARG A 785 -34.57 -5.10 -43.21
C ARG A 785 -34.99 -6.09 -42.12
N HIS A 786 -34.35 -5.98 -40.96
CA HIS A 786 -34.72 -6.65 -39.72
C HIS A 786 -34.56 -5.68 -38.56
N THR A 787 -35.33 -5.89 -37.50
CA THR A 787 -35.10 -5.28 -36.18
C THR A 787 -34.80 -6.39 -35.19
N LEU A 788 -33.68 -6.27 -34.47
CA LEU A 788 -33.22 -7.23 -33.48
C LEU A 788 -33.11 -6.56 -32.10
N ILE A 789 -33.56 -7.26 -31.06
CA ILE A 789 -33.42 -6.82 -29.67
C ILE A 789 -32.35 -7.67 -28.99
N PHE A 790 -31.51 -7.03 -28.17
CA PHE A 790 -30.53 -7.69 -27.32
C PHE A 790 -30.74 -7.24 -25.87
N GLN A 791 -30.81 -8.22 -24.98
CA GLN A 791 -30.96 -7.97 -23.54
C GLN A 791 -30.36 -9.14 -22.76
N HIS A 792 -30.45 -9.12 -21.42
CA HIS A 792 -29.93 -10.20 -20.59
C HIS A 792 -31.01 -11.20 -20.18
N HIS A 793 -32.08 -10.74 -19.55
CA HIS A 793 -33.18 -11.62 -19.14
C HIS A 793 -34.07 -11.97 -20.33
N PRO A 794 -34.40 -13.25 -20.59
CA PRO A 794 -35.36 -13.61 -21.63
C PRO A 794 -36.74 -13.03 -21.33
N LEU A 795 -37.47 -12.63 -22.38
CA LEU A 795 -38.88 -12.29 -22.22
C LEU A 795 -39.62 -13.54 -21.73
N PHE A 796 -39.45 -14.65 -22.43
CA PHE A 796 -40.01 -15.96 -22.10
C PHE A 796 -39.05 -17.06 -22.60
N LEU A 797 -39.17 -18.29 -22.11
CA LEU A 797 -38.31 -19.41 -22.52
C LEU A 797 -38.96 -20.26 -23.61
N GLU A 798 -40.26 -20.53 -23.51
CA GLU A 798 -41.01 -21.36 -24.45
C GLU A 798 -42.22 -20.65 -25.04
N LYS A 799 -43.05 -20.01 -24.18
CA LYS A 799 -44.32 -19.39 -24.60
C LYS A 799 -44.46 -17.97 -24.04
N GLU A 800 -45.00 -17.06 -24.85
CA GLU A 800 -45.16 -15.64 -24.45
C GLU A 800 -46.07 -15.44 -23.22
N ASP A 801 -46.96 -16.39 -22.95
CA ASP A 801 -47.90 -16.40 -21.83
C ASP A 801 -47.50 -17.34 -20.69
N GLU A 802 -46.26 -17.86 -20.68
CA GLU A 802 -45.79 -18.77 -19.63
C GLU A 802 -45.79 -18.10 -18.24
N PRO A 803 -45.96 -18.84 -17.13
CA PRO A 803 -45.95 -18.24 -15.80
C PRO A 803 -44.64 -17.48 -15.48
N ASP A 804 -44.75 -16.49 -14.60
CA ASP A 804 -43.60 -15.76 -14.07
C ASP A 804 -42.67 -16.71 -13.30
N GLN A 805 -41.40 -16.65 -13.62
CA GLN A 805 -40.33 -17.41 -12.98
C GLN A 805 -39.09 -16.54 -12.80
N TYR A 806 -38.08 -17.08 -12.10
CA TYR A 806 -36.83 -16.36 -11.88
C TYR A 806 -36.23 -15.86 -13.19
N PHE A 807 -36.23 -16.71 -14.23
CA PHE A 807 -35.49 -16.43 -15.46
C PHE A 807 -36.14 -15.44 -16.43
N ASN A 808 -37.47 -15.30 -16.42
CA ASN A 808 -38.18 -14.56 -17.47
C ASN A 808 -38.71 -13.20 -17.01
N ILE A 809 -38.94 -12.26 -17.92
CA ILE A 809 -39.54 -10.96 -17.56
C ILE A 809 -40.99 -11.18 -17.09
N PRO A 810 -41.43 -10.55 -15.98
CA PRO A 810 -42.79 -10.74 -15.45
C PRO A 810 -43.89 -10.33 -16.44
N LEU A 811 -44.98 -11.09 -16.48
CA LEU A 811 -46.11 -10.95 -17.41
C LEU A 811 -46.63 -9.52 -17.52
N GLU A 812 -46.80 -8.82 -16.40
CA GLU A 812 -47.33 -7.44 -16.39
C GLU A 812 -46.46 -6.46 -17.21
N ARG A 813 -45.15 -6.69 -17.36
CA ARG A 813 -44.27 -5.91 -18.25
C ARG A 813 -44.00 -6.59 -19.58
N ARG A 814 -43.94 -7.93 -19.58
CA ARG A 814 -43.65 -8.72 -20.77
C ARG A 814 -44.78 -8.64 -21.80
N THR A 815 -46.03 -8.82 -21.39
CA THR A 815 -47.18 -8.85 -22.32
C THR A 815 -47.28 -7.57 -23.16
N PRO A 816 -47.27 -6.35 -22.59
CA PRO A 816 -47.31 -5.14 -23.41
C PRO A 816 -46.07 -5.00 -24.30
N LEU A 817 -44.87 -5.33 -23.79
CA LEU A 817 -43.63 -5.28 -24.57
C LEU A 817 -43.66 -6.24 -25.76
N VAL A 818 -44.03 -7.51 -25.56
CA VAL A 818 -44.12 -8.52 -26.64
C VAL A 818 -45.12 -8.09 -27.71
N ASN A 819 -46.27 -7.53 -27.32
CA ASN A 819 -47.24 -7.00 -28.28
C ASN A 819 -46.65 -5.84 -29.10
N GLN A 820 -45.99 -4.88 -28.44
CA GLN A 820 -45.31 -3.77 -29.11
C GLN A 820 -44.23 -4.25 -30.10
N LEU A 821 -43.44 -5.26 -29.72
CA LEU A 821 -42.39 -5.82 -30.59
C LEU A 821 -43.00 -6.56 -31.80
N LYS A 822 -44.11 -7.29 -31.61
CA LYS A 822 -44.87 -7.94 -32.71
C LYS A 822 -45.43 -6.90 -33.69
N GLU A 823 -46.06 -5.84 -33.19
CA GLU A 823 -46.57 -4.74 -34.02
C GLU A 823 -45.46 -4.04 -34.81
N ALA A 824 -44.27 -3.96 -34.23
CA ALA A 824 -43.08 -3.41 -34.87
C ALA A 824 -42.38 -4.37 -35.85
N ASN A 825 -42.88 -5.60 -36.03
CA ASN A 825 -42.26 -6.66 -36.83
C ASN A 825 -40.80 -6.95 -36.42
N VAL A 826 -40.52 -6.95 -35.11
CA VAL A 826 -39.22 -7.36 -34.58
C VAL A 826 -38.96 -8.82 -34.93
N ARG A 827 -37.79 -9.10 -35.50
CA ARG A 827 -37.46 -10.43 -36.01
C ARG A 827 -37.05 -11.39 -34.90
N ALA A 828 -36.20 -10.93 -33.98
CA ALA A 828 -35.75 -11.75 -32.87
C ALA A 828 -35.32 -10.94 -31.64
N VAL A 829 -35.44 -11.56 -30.47
CA VAL A 829 -34.93 -11.10 -29.18
C VAL A 829 -33.88 -12.10 -28.69
N PHE A 830 -32.67 -11.60 -28.43
CA PHE A 830 -31.54 -12.38 -27.96
C PHE A 830 -31.27 -12.09 -26.47
N ALA A 831 -31.15 -13.15 -25.67
CA ALA A 831 -30.95 -13.10 -24.22
C ALA A 831 -29.95 -14.16 -23.70
N GLY A 832 -29.56 -14.01 -22.43
CA GLY A 832 -28.72 -14.92 -21.64
C GLY A 832 -29.44 -15.41 -20.38
N HIS A 833 -28.79 -15.36 -19.21
CA HIS A 833 -29.36 -15.52 -17.86
C HIS A 833 -29.81 -16.93 -17.47
N TYR A 834 -30.28 -17.74 -18.43
CA TYR A 834 -30.80 -19.08 -18.16
C TYR A 834 -29.68 -20.14 -17.99
N HIS A 835 -28.44 -19.82 -18.36
CA HIS A 835 -27.28 -20.74 -18.39
C HIS A 835 -27.52 -22.03 -19.19
N ARG A 836 -28.52 -22.03 -20.07
CA ARG A 836 -28.94 -23.09 -20.98
C ARG A 836 -29.51 -22.45 -22.25
N ASN A 837 -29.58 -23.22 -23.33
CA ASN A 837 -30.29 -22.77 -24.52
C ASN A 837 -31.81 -22.94 -24.34
N ALA A 838 -32.59 -21.95 -24.75
CA ALA A 838 -34.04 -22.03 -24.88
C ALA A 838 -34.51 -21.27 -26.13
N TYR A 839 -35.61 -21.76 -26.71
CA TYR A 839 -36.14 -21.28 -27.99
C TYR A 839 -37.66 -21.15 -27.90
N GLY A 840 -38.16 -19.92 -27.97
CA GLY A 840 -39.58 -19.60 -27.99
C GLY A 840 -39.98 -18.80 -29.23
N LYS A 841 -41.29 -18.71 -29.48
CA LYS A 841 -41.84 -17.84 -30.52
C LYS A 841 -43.06 -17.07 -30.02
N ALA A 842 -43.18 -15.82 -30.48
CA ALA A 842 -44.30 -14.93 -30.27
C ALA A 842 -44.78 -14.42 -31.63
N GLY A 843 -45.73 -15.12 -32.26
CA GLY A 843 -46.01 -14.95 -33.69
C GLY A 843 -44.78 -15.29 -34.53
N GLU A 844 -44.34 -14.36 -35.37
CA GLU A 844 -43.14 -14.50 -36.21
C GLU A 844 -41.84 -14.11 -35.50
N MET A 845 -41.90 -13.50 -34.31
CA MET A 845 -40.74 -13.08 -33.54
C MET A 845 -40.12 -14.27 -32.78
N GLU A 846 -38.82 -14.48 -32.95
CA GLU A 846 -38.06 -15.52 -32.25
C GLU A 846 -37.54 -15.01 -30.90
N MET A 847 -37.69 -15.79 -29.84
CA MET A 847 -37.09 -15.53 -28.52
C MET A 847 -35.96 -16.54 -28.31
N ILE A 848 -34.73 -16.05 -28.32
CA ILE A 848 -33.52 -16.87 -28.35
C ILE A 848 -32.73 -16.63 -27.07
N THR A 849 -32.70 -17.65 -26.20
CA THR A 849 -31.88 -17.64 -24.99
C THR A 849 -30.63 -18.47 -25.22
N THR A 850 -29.47 -17.85 -25.08
CA THR A 850 -28.16 -18.45 -25.39
C THR A 850 -27.47 -18.93 -24.11
N GLY A 851 -26.87 -20.12 -24.19
CA GLY A 851 -26.06 -20.66 -23.09
C GLY A 851 -24.82 -19.81 -22.79
N PRO A 852 -24.18 -20.04 -21.63
CA PRO A 852 -23.15 -19.16 -21.10
C PRO A 852 -21.79 -19.45 -21.74
N VAL A 853 -20.96 -18.41 -21.86
CA VAL A 853 -19.50 -18.59 -22.05
C VAL A 853 -18.89 -19.12 -20.76
N GLY A 854 -19.34 -18.63 -19.60
CA GLY A 854 -18.90 -19.06 -18.28
C GLY A 854 -19.46 -20.44 -17.91
N LYS A 855 -20.16 -20.53 -16.77
CA LYS A 855 -20.57 -21.81 -16.19
C LYS A 855 -21.94 -22.29 -16.71
N PRO A 856 -22.02 -23.41 -17.45
CA PRO A 856 -23.30 -23.97 -17.90
C PRO A 856 -24.06 -24.67 -16.76
N PHE A 857 -25.39 -24.73 -16.89
CA PHE A 857 -26.24 -25.55 -16.01
C PHE A 857 -26.66 -26.86 -16.68
N ALA A 858 -26.81 -27.92 -15.89
CA ALA A 858 -27.14 -29.28 -16.36
C ALA A 858 -26.07 -29.82 -17.35
N LYS A 859 -26.47 -30.71 -18.28
CA LYS A 859 -25.54 -31.36 -19.24
C LYS A 859 -25.15 -30.47 -20.43
N THR A 860 -25.29 -29.14 -20.34
CA THR A 860 -24.88 -28.23 -21.41
C THR A 860 -23.40 -27.88 -21.29
N VAL A 861 -22.82 -27.36 -22.37
CA VAL A 861 -21.41 -26.98 -22.45
C VAL A 861 -21.27 -25.47 -22.62
N SER A 862 -20.14 -24.91 -22.13
CA SER A 862 -19.75 -23.52 -22.37
C SER A 862 -19.56 -23.27 -23.86
N GLY A 863 -19.99 -22.11 -24.35
CA GLY A 863 -20.00 -21.83 -25.78
C GLY A 863 -20.61 -20.49 -26.14
N PHE A 864 -20.92 -20.31 -27.42
CA PHE A 864 -21.58 -19.12 -27.94
C PHE A 864 -22.39 -19.45 -29.20
N ARG A 865 -23.20 -18.49 -29.65
CA ARG A 865 -24.07 -18.63 -30.82
C ARG A 865 -23.52 -17.86 -32.01
N ILE A 866 -23.50 -18.51 -33.17
CA ILE A 866 -23.25 -17.86 -34.46
C ILE A 866 -24.60 -17.52 -35.07
N VAL A 867 -24.79 -16.25 -35.48
CA VAL A 867 -26.03 -15.77 -36.11
C VAL A 867 -25.71 -15.22 -37.49
N THR A 868 -26.24 -15.87 -38.52
CA THR A 868 -26.17 -15.43 -39.92
C THR A 868 -27.40 -14.63 -40.28
N VAL A 869 -27.20 -13.40 -40.71
CA VAL A 869 -28.24 -12.46 -41.18
C VAL A 869 -28.29 -12.52 -42.70
N GLN A 870 -29.47 -12.83 -43.23
CA GLN A 870 -29.77 -12.87 -44.67
C GLN A 870 -30.82 -11.82 -44.99
N GLU A 871 -31.03 -11.55 -46.28
CA GLU A 871 -32.02 -10.55 -46.68
C GLU A 871 -33.43 -10.95 -46.21
N SER A 872 -33.82 -12.21 -46.33
CA SER A 872 -35.16 -12.69 -45.99
C SER A 872 -35.35 -13.14 -44.53
N GLY A 873 -34.28 -13.26 -43.74
CA GLY A 873 -34.39 -13.75 -42.37
C GLY A 873 -33.04 -13.93 -41.67
N ILE A 874 -33.06 -14.65 -40.56
CA ILE A 874 -31.86 -15.00 -39.78
C ILE A 874 -31.76 -16.52 -39.62
N GLN A 875 -30.55 -17.02 -39.48
CA GLN A 875 -30.24 -18.40 -39.10
C GLN A 875 -29.26 -18.37 -37.93
N HIS A 876 -29.41 -19.25 -36.95
CA HIS A 876 -28.50 -19.26 -35.82
C HIS A 876 -28.28 -20.66 -35.24
N GLN A 877 -27.08 -20.89 -34.72
CA GLN A 877 -26.71 -22.16 -34.10
C GLN A 877 -25.78 -21.91 -32.90
N TYR A 878 -26.02 -22.63 -31.80
CA TYR A 878 -25.14 -22.63 -30.63
C TYR A 878 -24.06 -23.69 -30.83
N TYR A 879 -22.83 -23.36 -30.47
CA TYR A 879 -21.70 -24.28 -30.52
C TYR A 879 -21.05 -24.31 -29.13
N GLY A 880 -20.75 -25.52 -28.63
CA GLY A 880 -19.78 -25.64 -27.56
C GLY A 880 -18.40 -25.16 -28.03
N MET A 881 -17.54 -24.70 -27.12
CA MET A 881 -16.23 -24.14 -27.48
C MET A 881 -15.41 -25.09 -28.39
N ASP A 882 -15.49 -26.40 -28.16
CA ASP A 882 -14.74 -27.39 -28.94
C ASP A 882 -15.41 -27.79 -30.27
N GLU A 883 -16.64 -27.32 -30.51
CA GLU A 883 -17.46 -27.65 -31.70
C GLU A 883 -17.55 -26.47 -32.69
N VAL A 884 -16.89 -25.35 -32.40
CA VAL A 884 -16.94 -24.15 -33.24
C VAL A 884 -16.30 -24.43 -34.60
N PRO A 885 -17.00 -24.18 -35.73
CA PRO A 885 -16.47 -24.46 -37.07
C PRO A 885 -15.19 -23.66 -37.36
N GLU A 886 -14.33 -24.16 -38.25
CA GLU A 886 -13.10 -23.45 -38.64
C GLU A 886 -13.37 -22.14 -39.39
N LYS A 887 -14.47 -22.08 -40.14
CA LYS A 887 -14.93 -20.90 -40.88
C LYS A 887 -16.46 -20.89 -40.98
N VAL A 888 -17.05 -19.70 -41.09
CA VAL A 888 -18.48 -19.54 -41.38
C VAL A 888 -18.64 -19.26 -42.87
N THR A 889 -19.38 -20.12 -43.56
CA THR A 889 -19.74 -19.90 -44.97
C THR A 889 -21.07 -19.14 -45.02
N LEU A 890 -21.06 -17.95 -45.62
CA LEU A 890 -22.29 -17.23 -45.93
C LEU A 890 -22.86 -17.80 -47.23
N PRO A 891 -24.18 -18.05 -47.33
CA PRO A 891 -24.78 -18.44 -48.60
C PRO A 891 -24.59 -17.31 -49.62
N ASP A 892 -24.20 -17.67 -50.85
CA ASP A 892 -24.00 -16.72 -51.95
C ASP A 892 -25.22 -15.81 -52.11
N ALA A 893 -24.98 -14.52 -52.35
CA ALA A 893 -26.05 -13.61 -52.75
C ALA A 893 -26.75 -14.22 -53.99
N PRO A 894 -28.09 -14.30 -54.04
CA PRO A 894 -28.74 -14.76 -55.25
C PRO A 894 -28.27 -13.89 -56.42
N ALA A 895 -27.73 -14.53 -57.46
CA ALA A 895 -27.38 -13.84 -58.70
C ALA A 895 -28.62 -13.07 -59.17
N VAL A 896 -28.48 -11.76 -59.32
CA VAL A 896 -29.55 -10.88 -59.82
C VAL A 896 -29.95 -11.35 -61.23
N PRO A 897 -31.25 -11.57 -61.54
CA PRO A 897 -31.71 -11.84 -62.90
C PRO A 897 -31.41 -10.71 -63.88
#